data_AF-A0A0D2S100-F1
#
_entry.id   AF-A0A0D2S100-F1
#
_cell.length_a   1.000
_cell.length_b   1.000
_cell.length_c   1.000
_cell.angle_alpha   90.00
_cell.angle_beta   90.00
_cell.angle_gamma   90.00
#
_symmetry.space_group_name_H-M   'P 1'
#
loop_
_entity.id
_entity.type
_entity.pdbx_description
1 polymer ?
#
loop_
_entity_poly.entity_id
_entity_poly.type
_entity_poly.pdbx_seq_one_letter_code
_entity_poly.pdbx_strand_id
1 'polypeptide(L)'
;MDLPSLVVVLQAALNPNPAERKAAEQSLNQFQYTPQHLVRLLQIIVDNNCDMAVRQVASIHFKNFIAKNWAPLDPNEQQKILQSDKDMVRDHILVFVTQVPPLLRVQLGECLKTIIHADYPEQWPRLLDWVKHNLQDQQVYGALFVLRILARKYEFKSEEERTPVHRIVEETFPHLLNIFNRLVQIDKPALEVADLIKLICKIFWSSIYLEIPKQLLDPNLFNAWMMPFLNVLERPVPLEGQPVDPELRKSWGWWKVKKWTVHILNRLYTRFGDLKLRNPENRAFAQMFQKNYAGKILECHLNLLGVIRVGGYLPDRVTNLILQYLGSSISKNSMYTLLQPQIDVLLFEIVFPLMCFNDNDQKLWEEDPHEYVRKGYDIIEDLYSPRTASMDFVCELVRKRGKENLQKFIQFIVEIFKRYDEAPVEYKPYRQKDGALLAVGALCDKLKQTEPYKSELEHMLMQHVFPEFRSPVGHLRAKAAWVAGQYARINFSDQNNFRLALHSVVSGLCDPELPVRVDSVFALRSFVEACRDLNEIRPILPQLLDEIFKLMNEVENEDLVFTLETIVDKFGEEMAPFALGLCQNLAAAFWRCMNTSEADDEADDPGALAAVGCLRAISTILESVSRLPQLFVQIEPTLLPIMRRMLTTDGQEVFEEVLEIVSYMTFFSPTISLEMWSLWPLMIEALADWAIDFFPNILVPLDNYISRGTAHFLTCKEPDYQQSLWNMISSVMADKNLEDNDIEPAPKLIEVVFQNCRGQVDHWVEPYLRITLDRLRRTEKSRLKCLLVQVIANSVYYNAVLTLSILNKLCVTTEVFNLWFHLLQQVKKSGLLANFKREHDKKVCCLGLTSLLALPGEQFPGEALERVFKATLDLLVAYKGQITVAANEEEVEDDDMDGFQTDDEDDANASDKEMGVDAEDEDEADNIRLQKLAAQAKAFHPTDDDDSDSDDDFSDDEELLSPIDEVDPFVFFVDTVKALQASDPIRFQNLTQTLDFHFQALANSVAQHAEQRRAEIEKEKMEKASATAAPS
;
A
#
# COMPACT_ATOMS: atom_id res chain seq x y z
N MET A 1 -41.34 -9.02 30.64
CA MET A 1 -41.79 -7.64 30.91
C MET A 1 -42.94 -7.33 29.96
N ASP A 2 -44.06 -6.82 30.46
CA ASP A 2 -45.20 -6.41 29.62
C ASP A 2 -44.94 -5.07 28.92
N LEU A 3 -45.78 -4.72 27.94
CA LEU A 3 -45.58 -3.54 27.09
C LEU A 3 -45.58 -2.21 27.88
N PRO A 4 -46.50 -1.96 28.84
CA PRO A 4 -46.49 -0.73 29.63
C PRO A 4 -45.23 -0.57 30.48
N SER A 5 -44.73 -1.65 31.10
CA SER A 5 -43.50 -1.58 31.89
C SER A 5 -42.28 -1.29 31.02
N LEU A 6 -42.23 -1.85 29.80
CA LEU A 6 -41.14 -1.59 28.87
C LEU A 6 -41.12 -0.13 28.40
N VAL A 7 -42.29 0.48 28.17
CA VAL A 7 -42.40 1.91 27.86
C VAL A 7 -41.84 2.78 29.00
N VAL A 8 -42.16 2.45 30.26
CA VAL A 8 -41.62 3.17 31.42
C VAL A 8 -40.10 3.06 31.51
N VAL A 9 -39.55 1.86 31.27
CA VAL A 9 -38.09 1.65 31.27
C VAL A 9 -37.43 2.44 30.14
N LEU A 10 -38.00 2.44 28.93
CA LEU A 10 -37.48 3.23 27.80
C LEU A 10 -37.55 4.74 28.07
N GLN A 11 -38.60 5.20 28.77
CA GLN A 11 -38.72 6.59 29.20
C GLN A 11 -37.68 6.95 30.26
N ALA A 12 -37.39 6.05 31.20
CA ALA A 12 -36.33 6.24 32.20
C ALA A 12 -34.93 6.27 31.58
N ALA A 13 -34.71 5.55 30.46
CA ALA A 13 -33.47 5.64 29.68
C ALA A 13 -33.24 7.03 29.04
N LEU A 14 -34.29 7.85 28.95
CA LEU A 14 -34.23 9.24 28.47
C LEU A 14 -34.10 10.27 29.62
N ASN A 15 -34.04 9.82 30.88
CA ASN A 15 -34.01 10.75 32.02
C ASN A 15 -32.65 11.47 32.09
N PRO A 16 -32.62 12.81 32.30
CA PRO A 16 -31.38 13.55 32.52
C PRO A 16 -30.58 13.08 33.75
N ASN A 17 -31.21 12.38 34.71
CA ASN A 17 -30.54 11.79 35.86
C ASN A 17 -29.68 10.58 35.45
N PRO A 18 -28.34 10.61 35.59
CA PRO A 18 -27.46 9.51 35.18
C PRO A 18 -27.74 8.18 35.90
N ALA A 19 -28.15 8.23 37.17
CA ALA A 19 -28.54 7.03 37.92
C ALA A 19 -29.85 6.43 37.38
N GLU A 20 -30.79 7.31 37.01
CA GLU A 20 -32.05 7.04 36.29
C GLU A 20 -31.82 6.14 35.07
N ARG A 21 -31.01 6.72 34.17
CA ARG A 21 -30.65 6.15 32.88
C ARG A 21 -29.86 4.85 32.99
N LYS A 22 -28.84 4.80 33.84
CA LYS A 22 -28.00 3.59 34.01
C LYS A 22 -28.81 2.42 34.56
N ALA A 23 -29.74 2.67 35.48
CA ALA A 23 -30.65 1.64 36.00
C ALA A 23 -31.61 1.12 34.91
N ALA A 24 -32.12 2.02 34.06
CA ALA A 24 -32.97 1.64 32.93
C ALA A 24 -32.23 0.81 31.87
N GLU A 25 -31.00 1.18 31.51
CA GLU A 25 -30.14 0.42 30.59
C GLU A 25 -29.80 -0.97 31.14
N GLN A 26 -29.49 -1.08 32.44
CA GLN A 26 -29.30 -2.38 33.10
C GLN A 26 -30.56 -3.25 33.04
N SER A 27 -31.74 -2.64 33.23
CA SER A 27 -33.02 -3.35 33.11
C SER A 27 -33.23 -3.85 31.68
N LEU A 28 -33.02 -3.02 30.66
CA LEU A 28 -33.11 -3.43 29.26
C LEU A 28 -32.17 -4.60 28.96
N ASN A 29 -30.92 -4.53 29.42
CA ASN A 29 -29.92 -5.59 29.25
C ASN A 29 -30.32 -6.90 29.95
N GLN A 30 -31.00 -6.84 31.09
CA GLN A 30 -31.49 -8.01 31.81
C GLN A 30 -32.63 -8.71 31.07
N PHE A 31 -33.52 -7.95 30.42
CA PHE A 31 -34.74 -8.48 29.80
C PHE A 31 -34.65 -8.70 28.28
N GLN A 32 -33.55 -8.30 27.64
CA GLN A 32 -33.41 -8.31 26.18
C GLN A 32 -33.59 -9.70 25.54
N TYR A 33 -33.25 -10.78 26.26
CA TYR A 33 -33.36 -12.17 25.79
C TYR A 33 -34.68 -12.85 26.19
N THR A 34 -35.62 -12.12 26.81
CA THR A 34 -36.90 -12.70 27.20
C THR A 34 -37.82 -12.88 25.98
N PRO A 35 -38.66 -13.94 25.97
CA PRO A 35 -39.61 -14.15 24.87
C PRO A 35 -40.50 -12.94 24.62
N GLN A 36 -40.74 -12.63 23.35
CA GLN A 36 -41.48 -11.48 22.83
C GLN A 36 -40.87 -10.11 23.13
N HIS A 37 -39.69 -10.01 23.75
CA HIS A 37 -39.06 -8.70 23.99
C HIS A 37 -38.89 -7.92 22.68
N LEU A 38 -38.36 -8.59 21.65
CA LEU A 38 -38.16 -8.01 20.33
C LEU A 38 -39.47 -7.58 19.66
N VAL A 39 -40.52 -8.40 19.78
CA VAL A 39 -41.86 -8.12 19.23
C VAL A 39 -42.50 -6.92 19.94
N ARG A 40 -42.34 -6.80 21.27
CA ARG A 40 -42.84 -5.66 22.05
C ARG A 40 -42.13 -4.35 21.70
N LEU A 41 -40.81 -4.39 21.49
CA LEU A 41 -40.08 -3.22 20.99
C LEU A 41 -40.65 -2.78 19.64
N LEU A 42 -40.88 -3.71 18.72
CA LEU A 42 -41.49 -3.42 17.42
C LEU A 42 -42.89 -2.80 17.55
N GLN A 43 -43.72 -3.30 18.48
CA GLN A 43 -45.04 -2.73 18.78
C GLN A 43 -44.94 -1.28 19.30
N ILE A 44 -44.00 -1.00 20.19
CA ILE A 44 -43.78 0.35 20.74
C ILE A 44 -43.36 1.32 19.62
N ILE A 45 -42.47 0.90 18.71
CA ILE A 45 -41.99 1.74 17.59
C ILE A 45 -43.14 2.23 16.71
N VAL A 46 -44.16 1.40 16.48
CA VAL A 46 -45.29 1.73 15.60
C VAL A 46 -46.48 2.35 16.32
N ASP A 47 -46.54 2.26 17.65
CA ASP A 47 -47.63 2.82 18.42
C ASP A 47 -47.60 4.35 18.40
N ASN A 48 -48.57 4.95 17.69
CA ASN A 48 -48.71 6.40 17.60
C ASN A 48 -49.18 7.06 18.90
N ASN A 49 -49.57 6.28 19.91
CA ASN A 49 -49.90 6.79 21.24
C ASN A 49 -48.65 6.94 22.13
N CYS A 50 -47.53 6.34 21.75
CA CYS A 50 -46.26 6.49 22.45
C CYS A 50 -45.54 7.78 21.99
N ASP A 51 -44.86 8.44 22.93
CA ASP A 51 -44.07 9.64 22.64
C ASP A 51 -42.94 9.34 21.62
N MET A 52 -42.63 10.31 20.75
CA MET A 52 -41.64 10.14 19.69
C MET A 52 -40.26 9.78 20.25
N ALA A 53 -39.85 10.36 21.38
CA ALA A 53 -38.54 10.07 21.96
C ALA A 53 -38.47 8.61 22.43
N VAL A 54 -39.53 8.10 23.06
CA VAL A 54 -39.63 6.70 23.48
C VAL A 54 -39.60 5.76 22.27
N ARG A 55 -40.34 6.08 21.20
CA ARG A 55 -40.33 5.31 19.95
C ARG A 55 -38.95 5.30 19.30
N GLN A 56 -38.23 6.41 19.35
CA GLN A 56 -36.87 6.53 18.83
C GLN A 56 -35.89 5.64 19.61
N VAL A 57 -35.88 5.70 20.95
CA VAL A 57 -35.03 4.83 21.77
C VAL A 57 -35.37 3.35 21.56
N ALA A 58 -36.67 3.01 21.48
CA ALA A 58 -37.11 1.66 21.17
C ALA A 58 -36.53 1.18 19.83
N SER A 59 -36.56 2.04 18.80
CA SER A 59 -36.03 1.71 17.46
C SER A 59 -34.51 1.54 17.43
N ILE A 60 -33.77 2.33 18.21
CA ILE A 60 -32.30 2.20 18.32
C ILE A 60 -31.95 0.91 19.06
N HIS A 61 -32.61 0.62 20.18
CA HIS A 61 -32.40 -0.62 20.92
C HIS A 61 -32.77 -1.85 20.08
N PHE A 62 -33.88 -1.80 19.35
CA PHE A 62 -34.31 -2.83 18.41
C PHE A 62 -33.26 -3.08 17.31
N LYS A 63 -32.72 -2.02 16.70
CA LYS A 63 -31.63 -2.10 15.71
C LYS A 63 -30.38 -2.75 16.29
N ASN A 64 -29.88 -2.24 17.42
CA ASN A 64 -28.63 -2.74 18.02
C ASN A 64 -28.77 -4.21 18.43
N PHE A 65 -29.94 -4.59 18.94
CA PHE A 65 -30.21 -5.98 19.31
C PHE A 65 -30.25 -6.92 18.09
N ILE A 66 -30.90 -6.52 17.00
CA ILE A 66 -30.93 -7.30 15.75
C ILE A 66 -29.53 -7.42 15.14
N ALA A 67 -28.80 -6.31 15.04
CA ALA A 67 -27.44 -6.30 14.49
C ALA A 67 -26.52 -7.31 15.21
N LYS A 68 -26.63 -7.40 16.54
CA LYS A 68 -25.80 -8.27 17.36
C LYS A 68 -26.27 -9.73 17.43
N ASN A 69 -27.59 -9.98 17.40
CA ASN A 69 -28.14 -11.29 17.80
C ASN A 69 -28.96 -12.00 16.69
N TRP A 70 -29.14 -11.41 15.51
CA TRP A 70 -29.97 -12.02 14.46
C TRP A 70 -29.29 -13.22 13.78
N ALA A 71 -27.99 -13.11 13.48
CA ALA A 71 -27.16 -14.20 12.98
C ALA A 71 -25.87 -14.27 13.84
N PRO A 72 -25.58 -15.39 14.51
CA PRO A 72 -24.35 -15.55 15.29
C PRO A 72 -23.11 -15.56 14.38
N LEU A 73 -22.02 -14.95 14.84
CA LEU A 73 -20.74 -14.89 14.11
C LEU A 73 -20.01 -16.24 14.15
N ASP A 74 -20.15 -17.00 15.25
CA ASP A 74 -19.63 -18.35 15.41
C ASP A 74 -20.78 -19.37 15.26
N PRO A 75 -20.66 -20.38 14.36
CA PRO A 75 -21.62 -21.48 14.25
C PRO A 75 -21.90 -22.23 15.57
N ASN A 76 -20.99 -22.17 16.54
CA ASN A 76 -21.11 -22.81 17.85
C ASN A 76 -21.84 -21.95 18.90
N GLU A 77 -22.15 -20.68 18.60
CA GLU A 77 -22.84 -19.80 19.54
C GLU A 77 -24.35 -20.13 19.61
N GLN A 78 -24.90 -20.25 20.83
CA GLN A 78 -26.32 -20.53 21.02
C GLN A 78 -27.19 -19.38 20.50
N GLN A 79 -28.20 -19.70 19.69
CA GLN A 79 -29.12 -18.73 19.12
C GLN A 79 -29.93 -18.03 20.23
N LYS A 80 -29.70 -16.71 20.39
CA LYS A 80 -30.28 -15.90 21.48
C LYS A 80 -31.70 -15.40 21.20
N ILE A 81 -32.21 -15.55 19.97
CA ILE A 81 -33.56 -15.13 19.55
C ILE A 81 -34.40 -16.34 19.18
N LEU A 82 -35.59 -16.45 19.78
CA LEU A 82 -36.57 -17.49 19.46
C LEU A 82 -37.05 -17.38 18.00
N GLN A 83 -37.21 -18.53 17.34
CA GLN A 83 -37.68 -18.58 15.95
C GLN A 83 -39.06 -17.94 15.77
N SER A 84 -39.99 -18.14 16.73
CA SER A 84 -41.31 -17.50 16.69
C SER A 84 -41.26 -15.97 16.72
N ASP A 85 -40.27 -15.39 17.42
CA ASP A 85 -40.09 -13.95 17.49
C ASP A 85 -39.47 -13.44 16.18
N LYS A 86 -38.54 -14.20 15.59
CA LYS A 86 -38.02 -13.91 14.24
C LYS A 86 -39.13 -13.91 13.19
N ASP A 87 -40.00 -14.91 13.20
CA ASP A 87 -41.12 -15.03 12.27
C ASP A 87 -42.09 -13.83 12.41
N MET A 88 -42.46 -13.48 13.65
CA MET A 88 -43.29 -12.31 13.93
C MET A 88 -42.67 -11.01 13.43
N VAL A 89 -41.37 -10.81 13.63
CA VAL A 89 -40.67 -9.63 13.11
C VAL A 89 -40.72 -9.61 11.58
N ARG A 90 -40.42 -10.71 10.89
CA ARG A 90 -40.46 -10.80 9.42
C ARG A 90 -41.84 -10.51 8.85
N ASP A 91 -42.90 -11.03 9.47
CA ASP A 91 -44.28 -10.83 8.99
C ASP A 91 -44.73 -9.37 9.07
N HIS A 92 -44.22 -8.60 10.04
CA HIS A 92 -44.74 -7.25 10.34
C HIS A 92 -43.79 -6.11 9.92
N ILE A 93 -42.48 -6.31 9.91
CA ILE A 93 -41.50 -5.25 9.67
C ILE A 93 -41.66 -4.57 8.29
N LEU A 94 -42.05 -5.35 7.27
CA LEU A 94 -42.29 -4.84 5.91
C LEU A 94 -43.48 -3.88 5.82
N VAL A 95 -44.50 -4.08 6.65
CA VAL A 95 -45.66 -3.18 6.74
C VAL A 95 -45.31 -1.96 7.58
N PHE A 96 -44.61 -2.17 8.69
CA PHE A 96 -44.30 -1.11 9.63
C PHE A 96 -43.30 -0.08 9.10
N VAL A 97 -42.33 -0.48 8.29
CA VAL A 97 -41.37 0.46 7.67
C VAL A 97 -42.07 1.52 6.80
N THR A 98 -43.25 1.21 6.24
CA THR A 98 -44.01 2.17 5.42
C THR A 98 -44.87 3.11 6.25
N GLN A 99 -45.25 2.71 7.46
CA GLN A 99 -46.16 3.45 8.34
C GLN A 99 -45.44 4.41 9.29
N VAL A 100 -44.16 4.16 9.61
CA VAL A 100 -43.40 4.98 10.56
C VAL A 100 -42.82 6.25 9.91
N PRO A 101 -42.57 7.34 10.68
CA PRO A 101 -41.89 8.55 10.21
C PRO A 101 -40.45 8.29 9.73
N PRO A 102 -39.86 9.18 8.91
CA PRO A 102 -38.50 9.01 8.38
C PRO A 102 -37.43 8.69 9.44
N LEU A 103 -37.50 9.34 10.61
CA LEU A 103 -36.55 9.14 11.72
C LEU A 103 -36.51 7.68 12.20
N LEU A 104 -37.67 7.04 12.33
CA LEU A 104 -37.79 5.64 12.76
C LEU A 104 -37.58 4.68 11.57
N ARG A 105 -37.97 5.10 10.36
CA ARG A 105 -37.83 4.32 9.14
C ARG A 105 -36.38 3.97 8.83
N VAL A 106 -35.45 4.92 9.05
CA VAL A 106 -34.02 4.66 8.88
C VAL A 106 -33.53 3.56 9.82
N GLN A 107 -33.98 3.55 11.08
CA GLN A 107 -33.61 2.51 12.04
C GLN A 107 -34.20 1.14 11.65
N LEU A 108 -35.48 1.08 11.28
CA LEU A 108 -36.10 -0.16 10.77
C LEU A 108 -35.48 -0.62 9.45
N GLY A 109 -34.99 0.30 8.62
CA GLY A 109 -34.26 0.01 7.39
C GLY A 109 -32.93 -0.72 7.65
N GLU A 110 -32.17 -0.31 8.66
CA GLU A 110 -30.97 -1.03 9.08
C GLU A 110 -31.30 -2.41 9.66
N CYS A 111 -32.39 -2.55 10.43
CA CYS A 111 -32.87 -3.87 10.86
C CYS A 111 -33.20 -4.77 9.65
N LEU A 112 -33.96 -4.25 8.69
CA LEU A 112 -34.30 -4.95 7.45
C LEU A 112 -33.06 -5.37 6.68
N LYS A 113 -32.03 -4.51 6.62
CA LYS A 113 -30.75 -4.84 6.01
C LYS A 113 -30.15 -6.08 6.67
N THR A 114 -29.97 -6.08 8.00
CA THR A 114 -29.43 -7.26 8.71
C THR A 114 -30.25 -8.52 8.45
N ILE A 115 -31.57 -8.44 8.56
CA ILE A 115 -32.46 -9.60 8.36
C ILE A 115 -32.37 -10.12 6.92
N ILE A 116 -32.37 -9.24 5.91
CA ILE A 116 -32.26 -9.63 4.49
C ILE A 116 -30.90 -10.26 4.19
N HIS A 117 -29.81 -9.76 4.80
CA HIS A 117 -28.47 -10.33 4.62
C HIS A 117 -28.39 -11.76 5.17
N ALA A 118 -28.99 -12.01 6.34
CA ALA A 118 -29.00 -13.32 6.97
C ALA A 118 -29.99 -14.31 6.33
N ASP A 119 -31.22 -13.87 6.02
CA ASP A 119 -32.34 -14.81 5.83
C ASP A 119 -32.79 -14.98 4.36
N TYR A 120 -32.45 -14.07 3.44
CA TYR A 120 -32.88 -14.17 2.03
C TYR A 120 -31.79 -14.80 1.15
N PRO A 121 -32.11 -15.69 0.18
CA PRO A 121 -33.44 -16.13 -0.22
C PRO A 121 -33.99 -17.34 0.54
N GLU A 122 -33.18 -18.10 1.27
CA GLU A 122 -33.53 -19.44 1.74
C GLU A 122 -34.57 -19.43 2.88
N GLN A 123 -34.38 -18.59 3.89
CA GLN A 123 -35.24 -18.54 5.09
C GLN A 123 -36.40 -17.54 4.94
N TRP A 124 -36.32 -16.61 3.97
CA TRP A 124 -37.35 -15.62 3.69
C TRP A 124 -37.76 -15.51 2.21
N PRO A 125 -38.22 -16.62 1.58
CA PRO A 125 -38.50 -16.67 0.14
C PRO A 125 -39.65 -15.75 -0.31
N ARG A 126 -40.63 -15.48 0.58
CA ARG A 126 -41.82 -14.65 0.28
C ARG A 126 -41.53 -13.15 0.17
N LEU A 127 -40.32 -12.71 0.52
CA LEU A 127 -39.93 -11.30 0.49
C LEU A 127 -40.08 -10.69 -0.92
N LEU A 128 -39.63 -11.42 -1.95
CA LEU A 128 -39.69 -10.94 -3.33
C LEU A 128 -41.14 -10.83 -3.83
N ASP A 129 -41.99 -11.77 -3.46
CA ASP A 129 -43.41 -11.75 -3.80
C ASP A 129 -44.12 -10.54 -3.18
N TRP A 130 -43.79 -10.22 -1.92
CA TRP A 130 -44.29 -9.03 -1.24
C TRP A 130 -43.86 -7.75 -1.97
N VAL A 131 -42.58 -7.64 -2.36
CA VAL A 131 -42.07 -6.50 -3.12
C VAL A 131 -42.80 -6.37 -4.45
N LYS A 132 -42.93 -7.46 -5.21
CA LYS A 132 -43.62 -7.48 -6.52
C LYS A 132 -45.06 -7.00 -6.40
N HIS A 133 -45.80 -7.49 -5.40
CA HIS A 133 -47.18 -7.09 -5.16
C HIS A 133 -47.29 -5.59 -4.83
N ASN A 134 -46.48 -5.10 -3.90
CA ASN A 134 -46.56 -3.71 -3.43
C ASN A 134 -46.01 -2.68 -4.43
N LEU A 135 -45.22 -3.10 -5.43
CA LEU A 135 -44.86 -2.24 -6.57
C LEU A 135 -46.06 -1.91 -7.47
N GLN A 136 -47.08 -2.77 -7.49
CA GLN A 136 -48.29 -2.57 -8.32
C GLN A 136 -49.43 -1.84 -7.58
N ASP A 137 -49.34 -1.74 -6.25
CA ASP A 137 -50.38 -1.19 -5.37
C ASP A 137 -50.00 0.23 -4.86
N GLN A 138 -50.74 0.76 -3.87
CA GLN A 138 -50.55 2.11 -3.31
C GLN A 138 -49.27 2.30 -2.47
N GLN A 139 -48.55 1.23 -2.13
CA GLN A 139 -47.38 1.26 -1.22
C GLN A 139 -46.02 1.29 -1.97
N VAL A 140 -45.98 1.98 -3.12
CA VAL A 140 -44.82 2.01 -4.03
C VAL A 140 -43.51 2.43 -3.32
N TYR A 141 -43.55 3.45 -2.47
CA TYR A 141 -42.36 3.91 -1.75
C TYR A 141 -41.76 2.81 -0.85
N GLY A 142 -42.61 2.08 -0.11
CA GLY A 142 -42.19 0.99 0.76
C GLY A 142 -41.56 -0.16 -0.01
N ALA A 143 -42.18 -0.55 -1.12
CA ALA A 143 -41.65 -1.59 -1.99
C ALA A 143 -40.29 -1.20 -2.59
N LEU A 144 -40.13 0.05 -3.06
CA LEU A 144 -38.85 0.56 -3.55
C LEU A 144 -37.78 0.61 -2.46
N PHE A 145 -38.15 0.98 -1.23
CA PHE A 145 -37.22 1.04 -0.10
C PHE A 145 -36.68 -0.36 0.24
N VAL A 146 -37.56 -1.36 0.35
CA VAL A 146 -37.17 -2.76 0.60
C VAL A 146 -36.38 -3.33 -0.57
N LEU A 147 -36.81 -3.08 -1.81
CA LEU A 147 -36.09 -3.54 -3.01
C LEU A 147 -34.70 -2.92 -3.13
N ARG A 148 -34.52 -1.66 -2.70
CA ARG A 148 -33.19 -1.03 -2.67
C ARG A 148 -32.24 -1.77 -1.73
N ILE A 149 -32.71 -2.18 -0.55
CA ILE A 149 -31.92 -2.95 0.42
C ILE A 149 -31.60 -4.32 -0.15
N LEU A 150 -32.59 -5.00 -0.74
CA LEU A 150 -32.43 -6.30 -1.38
C LEU A 150 -31.43 -6.27 -2.53
N ALA A 151 -31.50 -5.27 -3.42
CA ALA A 151 -30.54 -5.09 -4.51
C ALA A 151 -29.13 -4.76 -3.99
N ARG A 152 -29.01 -4.00 -2.87
CA ARG A 152 -27.72 -3.66 -2.25
C ARG A 152 -26.98 -4.88 -1.74
N LYS A 153 -27.69 -5.88 -1.21
CA LYS A 153 -27.10 -7.13 -0.68
C LYS A 153 -26.14 -7.77 -1.67
N TYR A 154 -26.48 -7.71 -2.96
CA TYR A 154 -25.74 -8.36 -4.02
C TYR A 154 -24.79 -7.41 -4.78
N GLU A 155 -24.70 -6.13 -4.39
CA GLU A 155 -23.97 -5.10 -5.13
C GLU A 155 -22.49 -5.46 -5.35
N PHE A 156 -21.83 -6.01 -4.31
CA PHE A 156 -20.41 -6.36 -4.28
C PHE A 156 -20.14 -7.88 -4.20
N LYS A 157 -21.13 -8.70 -4.57
CA LYS A 157 -21.06 -10.16 -4.45
C LYS A 157 -20.47 -10.81 -5.71
N SER A 158 -19.83 -11.98 -5.58
CA SER A 158 -19.26 -12.71 -6.73
C SER A 158 -20.35 -13.17 -7.71
N GLU A 159 -19.99 -13.60 -8.92
CA GLU A 159 -20.96 -14.06 -9.94
C GLU A 159 -21.86 -15.19 -9.41
N GLU A 160 -21.28 -16.17 -8.72
CA GLU A 160 -22.00 -17.31 -8.13
C GLU A 160 -23.04 -16.85 -7.09
N GLU A 161 -22.62 -15.98 -6.17
CA GLU A 161 -23.49 -15.41 -5.13
C GLU A 161 -24.54 -14.44 -5.68
N ARG A 162 -24.35 -13.92 -6.91
CA ARG A 162 -25.29 -13.01 -7.60
C ARG A 162 -26.40 -13.73 -8.36
N THR A 163 -26.42 -15.06 -8.40
CA THR A 163 -27.50 -15.85 -9.02
C THR A 163 -28.92 -15.37 -8.64
N PRO A 164 -29.23 -15.02 -7.36
CA PRO A 164 -30.56 -14.52 -6.97
C PRO A 164 -30.95 -13.18 -7.61
N VAL A 165 -29.98 -12.36 -8.05
CA VAL A 165 -30.23 -11.06 -8.72
C VAL A 165 -31.00 -11.25 -10.01
N HIS A 166 -30.75 -12.31 -10.76
CA HIS A 166 -31.47 -12.59 -12.01
C HIS A 166 -32.98 -12.69 -11.80
N ARG A 167 -33.40 -13.42 -10.75
CA ARG A 167 -34.81 -13.56 -10.39
C ARG A 167 -35.39 -12.23 -9.89
N ILE A 168 -34.64 -11.47 -9.10
CA ILE A 168 -35.07 -10.15 -8.61
C ILE A 168 -35.33 -9.22 -9.81
N VAL A 169 -34.41 -9.17 -10.77
CA VAL A 169 -34.52 -8.33 -11.97
C VAL A 169 -35.72 -8.74 -12.82
N GLU A 170 -35.85 -10.04 -13.10
CA GLU A 170 -36.96 -10.59 -13.91
C GLU A 170 -38.34 -10.21 -13.36
N GLU A 171 -38.53 -10.33 -12.05
CA GLU A 171 -39.82 -10.13 -11.41
C GLU A 171 -40.16 -8.64 -11.15
N THR A 172 -39.15 -7.79 -10.95
CA THR A 172 -39.35 -6.41 -10.48
C THR A 172 -39.11 -5.34 -11.54
N PHE A 173 -38.15 -5.51 -12.46
CA PHE A 173 -37.77 -4.45 -13.40
C PHE A 173 -38.87 -4.01 -14.37
N PRO A 174 -39.74 -4.90 -14.90
CA PRO A 174 -40.87 -4.46 -15.73
C PRO A 174 -41.81 -3.48 -15.00
N HIS A 175 -42.05 -3.72 -13.71
CA HIS A 175 -42.87 -2.85 -12.86
C HIS A 175 -42.14 -1.53 -12.56
N LEU A 176 -40.86 -1.60 -12.20
CA LEU A 176 -40.04 -0.42 -11.97
C LEU A 176 -39.98 0.49 -13.20
N LEU A 177 -39.85 -0.09 -14.39
CA LEU A 177 -39.79 0.65 -15.63
C LEU A 177 -41.12 1.39 -15.92
N ASN A 178 -42.26 0.75 -15.69
CA ASN A 178 -43.57 1.41 -15.83
C ASN A 178 -43.73 2.57 -14.84
N ILE A 179 -43.33 2.37 -13.57
CA ILE A 179 -43.33 3.44 -12.57
C ILE A 179 -42.41 4.58 -13.00
N PHE A 180 -41.18 4.27 -13.43
CA PHE A 180 -40.21 5.27 -13.83
C PHE A 180 -40.73 6.13 -15.00
N ASN A 181 -41.28 5.49 -16.04
CA ASN A 181 -41.89 6.19 -17.17
C ASN A 181 -43.02 7.14 -16.73
N ARG A 182 -43.91 6.71 -15.83
CA ARG A 182 -44.99 7.55 -15.31
C ARG A 182 -44.46 8.74 -14.53
N LEU A 183 -43.47 8.52 -13.65
CA LEU A 183 -42.92 9.58 -12.79
C LEU A 183 -42.20 10.67 -13.60
N VAL A 184 -41.48 10.28 -14.66
CA VAL A 184 -40.72 11.22 -15.49
C VAL A 184 -41.65 12.10 -16.34
N GLN A 185 -42.84 11.62 -16.70
CA GLN A 185 -43.84 12.36 -17.47
C GLN A 185 -44.66 13.39 -16.67
N ILE A 186 -44.49 13.48 -15.34
CA ILE A 186 -45.23 14.44 -14.51
C ILE A 186 -44.70 15.86 -14.78
N ASP A 187 -45.52 16.78 -15.28
CA ASP A 187 -45.10 18.14 -15.67
C ASP A 187 -44.61 19.00 -14.49
N LYS A 188 -45.27 18.93 -13.33
CA LYS A 188 -44.90 19.65 -12.09
C LYS A 188 -44.71 18.67 -10.92
N PRO A 189 -43.56 17.99 -10.85
CA PRO A 189 -43.36 16.91 -9.90
C PRO A 189 -43.02 17.46 -8.52
N ALA A 190 -43.68 16.94 -7.49
CA ALA A 190 -43.35 17.22 -6.09
C ALA A 190 -41.99 16.60 -5.71
N LEU A 191 -41.41 17.04 -4.59
CA LEU A 191 -40.12 16.53 -4.11
C LEU A 191 -40.13 15.00 -3.87
N GLU A 192 -41.27 14.46 -3.42
CA GLU A 192 -41.47 13.02 -3.22
C GLU A 192 -41.25 12.20 -4.50
N VAL A 193 -41.58 12.76 -5.67
CA VAL A 193 -41.33 12.13 -6.98
C VAL A 193 -39.83 11.96 -7.21
N ALA A 194 -39.02 12.95 -6.83
CA ALA A 194 -37.56 12.85 -6.93
C ALA A 194 -37.01 11.73 -6.03
N ASP A 195 -37.58 11.55 -4.84
CA ASP A 195 -37.18 10.47 -3.94
C ASP A 195 -37.49 9.08 -4.50
N LEU A 196 -38.64 8.91 -5.15
CA LEU A 196 -39.01 7.67 -5.84
C LEU A 196 -38.07 7.38 -7.02
N ILE A 197 -37.85 8.38 -7.89
CA ILE A 197 -36.93 8.23 -9.04
C ILE A 197 -35.52 7.90 -8.54
N LYS A 198 -35.04 8.59 -7.50
CA LYS A 198 -33.73 8.32 -6.89
C LYS A 198 -33.61 6.88 -6.39
N LEU A 199 -34.66 6.32 -5.76
CA LEU A 199 -34.66 4.92 -5.34
C LEU A 199 -34.59 3.98 -6.55
N ILE A 200 -35.36 4.25 -7.61
CA ILE A 200 -35.32 3.46 -8.85
C ILE A 200 -33.92 3.48 -9.47
N CYS A 201 -33.29 4.66 -9.60
CA CYS A 201 -31.92 4.78 -10.11
C CYS A 201 -30.93 3.97 -9.25
N LYS A 202 -31.03 4.07 -7.92
CA LYS A 202 -30.15 3.32 -7.02
C LYS A 202 -30.37 1.80 -7.08
N ILE A 203 -31.61 1.33 -7.28
CA ILE A 203 -31.90 -0.10 -7.49
C ILE A 203 -31.23 -0.56 -8.78
N PHE A 204 -31.44 0.17 -9.87
CA PHE A 204 -30.82 -0.12 -11.17
C PHE A 204 -29.30 -0.19 -11.05
N TRP A 205 -28.68 0.80 -10.39
CA TRP A 205 -27.24 0.85 -10.12
C TRP A 205 -26.72 -0.42 -9.43
N SER A 206 -27.30 -0.79 -8.29
CA SER A 206 -26.84 -1.97 -7.54
C SER A 206 -27.00 -3.27 -8.32
N SER A 207 -28.04 -3.36 -9.15
CA SER A 207 -28.24 -4.51 -10.03
C SER A 207 -27.19 -4.62 -11.13
N ILE A 208 -26.61 -3.50 -11.62
CA ILE A 208 -25.62 -3.51 -12.70
C ILE A 208 -24.16 -3.25 -12.26
N TYR A 209 -23.89 -3.13 -10.96
CA TYR A 209 -22.61 -2.60 -10.46
C TYR A 209 -21.37 -3.36 -10.95
N LEU A 210 -21.41 -4.70 -10.83
CA LEU A 210 -20.36 -5.61 -11.31
C LEU A 210 -20.63 -6.11 -12.73
N GLU A 211 -21.86 -6.50 -13.02
CA GLU A 211 -22.26 -7.13 -14.27
C GLU A 211 -23.67 -6.71 -14.69
N ILE A 212 -23.98 -6.75 -16.00
CA ILE A 212 -25.33 -6.50 -16.52
C ILE A 212 -26.15 -7.80 -16.41
N PRO A 213 -27.28 -7.81 -15.69
CA PRO A 213 -28.21 -8.93 -15.67
C PRO A 213 -28.65 -9.34 -17.09
N LYS A 214 -28.73 -10.64 -17.37
CA LYS A 214 -29.07 -11.21 -18.69
C LYS A 214 -30.32 -10.60 -19.34
N GLN A 215 -31.34 -10.27 -18.55
CA GLN A 215 -32.58 -9.65 -19.03
C GLN A 215 -32.33 -8.26 -19.65
N LEU A 216 -31.39 -7.48 -19.09
CA LEU A 216 -31.03 -6.15 -19.58
C LEU A 216 -30.10 -6.19 -20.81
N LEU A 217 -29.62 -7.37 -21.23
CA LEU A 217 -28.92 -7.52 -22.49
C LEU A 217 -29.89 -7.49 -23.70
N ASP A 218 -31.19 -7.69 -23.47
CA ASP A 218 -32.20 -7.54 -24.52
C ASP A 218 -32.25 -6.07 -25.01
N PRO A 219 -32.04 -5.82 -26.32
CA PRO A 219 -31.98 -4.46 -26.85
C PRO A 219 -33.26 -3.64 -26.64
N ASN A 220 -34.43 -4.27 -26.67
CA ASN A 220 -35.71 -3.56 -26.53
C ASN A 220 -35.94 -3.15 -25.09
N LEU A 221 -35.69 -4.06 -24.13
CA LEU A 221 -35.81 -3.76 -22.71
C LEU A 221 -34.77 -2.70 -22.30
N PHE A 222 -33.53 -2.83 -22.76
CA PHE A 222 -32.49 -1.85 -22.49
C PHE A 222 -32.85 -0.47 -23.05
N ASN A 223 -33.33 -0.40 -24.28
CA ASN A 223 -33.80 0.85 -24.89
C ASN A 223 -34.91 1.52 -24.06
N ALA A 224 -35.87 0.71 -23.58
CA ALA A 224 -36.97 1.21 -22.77
C ALA A 224 -36.49 1.84 -21.45
N TRP A 225 -35.39 1.34 -20.86
CA TRP A 225 -34.74 1.93 -19.69
C TRP A 225 -33.93 3.19 -20.01
N MET A 226 -33.24 3.22 -21.15
CA MET A 226 -32.42 4.38 -21.53
C MET A 226 -33.24 5.64 -21.77
N MET A 227 -34.46 5.51 -22.32
CA MET A 227 -35.31 6.67 -22.63
C MET A 227 -35.67 7.52 -21.39
N PRO A 228 -36.18 6.95 -20.27
CA PRO A 228 -36.36 7.69 -19.02
C PRO A 228 -35.09 8.34 -18.48
N PHE A 229 -33.93 7.67 -18.56
CA PHE A 229 -32.67 8.24 -18.10
C PHE A 229 -32.28 9.49 -18.91
N LEU A 230 -32.40 9.42 -20.24
CA LEU A 230 -32.13 10.58 -21.11
C LEU A 230 -33.11 11.73 -20.84
N ASN A 231 -34.40 11.44 -20.67
CA ASN A 231 -35.40 12.46 -20.33
C ASN A 231 -35.07 13.15 -18.99
N VAL A 232 -34.66 12.39 -17.97
CA VAL A 232 -34.19 12.95 -16.68
C VAL A 232 -32.98 13.87 -16.86
N LEU A 233 -32.06 13.56 -17.78
CA LEU A 233 -30.91 14.44 -18.08
C LEU A 233 -31.32 15.72 -18.80
N GLU A 234 -32.17 15.62 -19.84
CA GLU A 234 -32.62 16.75 -20.66
C GLU A 234 -33.51 17.72 -19.88
N ARG A 235 -34.30 17.20 -18.95
CA ARG A 235 -35.26 18.00 -18.19
C ARG A 235 -34.56 19.00 -17.24
N PRO A 236 -34.94 20.29 -17.23
CA PRO A 236 -34.40 21.24 -16.28
C PRO A 236 -34.82 20.91 -14.85
N VAL A 237 -33.93 21.20 -13.90
CA VAL A 237 -34.21 21.05 -12.47
C VAL A 237 -35.26 22.08 -12.05
N PRO A 238 -36.35 21.71 -11.35
CA PRO A 238 -37.34 22.68 -10.89
C PRO A 238 -36.72 23.76 -10.00
N LEU A 239 -37.20 25.01 -10.09
CA LEU A 239 -36.73 26.11 -9.24
C LEU A 239 -37.58 26.29 -7.98
N GLU A 240 -38.86 25.90 -8.05
CA GLU A 240 -39.80 25.99 -6.93
C GLU A 240 -39.38 25.05 -5.79
N GLY A 241 -39.19 25.60 -4.59
CA GLY A 241 -38.80 24.84 -3.39
C GLY A 241 -37.31 24.47 -3.31
N GLN A 242 -36.48 24.99 -4.20
CA GLN A 242 -35.03 24.78 -4.14
C GLN A 242 -34.40 25.61 -3.00
N PRO A 243 -33.56 25.01 -2.14
CA PRO A 243 -32.85 25.75 -1.10
C PRO A 243 -31.91 26.82 -1.68
N VAL A 244 -31.85 27.98 -1.02
CA VAL A 244 -30.93 29.08 -1.36
C VAL A 244 -29.51 28.79 -0.86
N ASP A 245 -29.42 28.18 0.32
CA ASP A 245 -28.16 27.72 0.91
C ASP A 245 -27.47 26.69 -0.02
N PRO A 246 -26.24 26.97 -0.49
CA PRO A 246 -25.48 26.06 -1.35
C PRO A 246 -25.37 24.63 -0.82
N GLU A 247 -25.18 24.44 0.49
CA GLU A 247 -24.99 23.10 1.07
C GLU A 247 -26.28 22.29 1.06
N LEU A 248 -27.40 22.93 1.44
CA LEU A 248 -28.72 22.32 1.32
C LEU A 248 -29.12 22.11 -0.15
N ARG A 249 -28.67 22.98 -1.05
CA ARG A 249 -28.94 22.89 -2.49
C ARG A 249 -28.24 21.69 -3.11
N LYS A 250 -26.97 21.40 -2.76
CA LYS A 250 -26.23 20.19 -3.16
C LYS A 250 -26.99 18.91 -2.79
N SER A 251 -27.64 18.90 -1.62
CA SER A 251 -28.34 17.73 -1.10
C SER A 251 -29.81 17.59 -1.56
N TRP A 252 -30.30 18.50 -2.41
CA TRP A 252 -31.68 18.52 -2.87
C TRP A 252 -32.06 17.31 -3.76
N GLY A 253 -33.30 16.85 -3.65
CA GLY A 253 -33.77 15.59 -4.26
C GLY A 253 -33.53 15.51 -5.77
N TRP A 254 -33.82 16.58 -6.51
CA TRP A 254 -33.66 16.61 -7.97
C TRP A 254 -32.20 16.57 -8.44
N TRP A 255 -31.29 17.23 -7.71
CA TRP A 255 -29.86 17.12 -7.99
C TRP A 255 -29.33 15.72 -7.70
N LYS A 256 -29.82 15.08 -6.63
CA LYS A 256 -29.51 13.68 -6.34
C LYS A 256 -29.98 12.75 -7.46
N VAL A 257 -31.15 12.99 -8.05
CA VAL A 257 -31.65 12.22 -9.21
C VAL A 257 -30.68 12.35 -10.38
N LYS A 258 -30.36 13.59 -10.82
CA LYS A 258 -29.41 13.79 -11.93
C LYS A 258 -28.05 13.17 -11.64
N LYS A 259 -27.52 13.31 -10.43
CA LYS A 259 -26.26 12.70 -10.00
C LYS A 259 -26.27 11.18 -10.21
N TRP A 260 -27.31 10.48 -9.74
CA TRP A 260 -27.41 9.02 -9.90
C TRP A 260 -27.63 8.60 -11.35
N THR A 261 -28.35 9.39 -12.14
CA THR A 261 -28.49 9.14 -13.58
C THR A 261 -27.15 9.24 -14.30
N VAL A 262 -26.36 10.30 -14.06
CA VAL A 262 -25.02 10.46 -14.65
C VAL A 262 -24.10 9.32 -14.19
N HIS A 263 -24.12 8.95 -12.90
CA HIS A 263 -23.36 7.79 -12.39
C HIS A 263 -23.62 6.50 -13.17
N ILE A 264 -24.89 6.16 -13.36
CA ILE A 264 -25.30 4.96 -14.10
C ILE A 264 -24.78 5.02 -15.54
N LEU A 265 -24.98 6.15 -16.22
CA LEU A 265 -24.59 6.31 -17.62
C LEU A 265 -23.07 6.29 -17.81
N ASN A 266 -22.32 6.90 -16.87
CA ASN A 266 -20.87 6.82 -16.85
C ASN A 266 -20.39 5.39 -16.70
N ARG A 267 -20.93 4.63 -15.73
CA ARG A 267 -20.57 3.23 -15.53
C ARG A 267 -20.93 2.36 -16.73
N LEU A 268 -22.09 2.58 -17.34
CA LEU A 268 -22.47 1.93 -18.59
C LEU A 268 -21.48 2.25 -19.72
N TYR A 269 -20.93 3.46 -19.77
CA TYR A 269 -19.98 3.85 -20.80
C TYR A 269 -18.55 3.35 -20.57
N THR A 270 -18.00 3.52 -19.36
CA THR A 270 -16.61 3.18 -19.03
C THR A 270 -16.41 1.70 -18.81
N ARG A 271 -17.34 1.03 -18.12
CA ARG A 271 -17.21 -0.41 -17.82
C ARG A 271 -17.88 -1.28 -18.87
N PHE A 272 -19.13 -0.96 -19.26
CA PHE A 272 -19.95 -1.84 -20.10
C PHE A 272 -19.91 -1.52 -21.60
N GLY A 273 -19.56 -0.28 -21.94
CA GLY A 273 -19.50 0.23 -23.29
C GLY A 273 -18.10 0.20 -23.89
N ASP A 274 -17.07 -0.26 -23.16
CA ASP A 274 -15.72 -0.41 -23.71
C ASP A 274 -15.53 -1.78 -24.38
N LEU A 275 -14.96 -1.77 -25.59
CA LEU A 275 -14.71 -2.96 -26.40
C LEU A 275 -13.40 -3.66 -26.03
N LYS A 276 -12.50 -2.99 -25.29
CA LYS A 276 -11.18 -3.53 -24.90
C LYS A 276 -11.23 -4.39 -23.63
N LEU A 277 -12.18 -4.12 -22.74
CA LEU A 277 -12.23 -4.68 -21.39
C LEU A 277 -13.07 -5.97 -21.25
N ARG A 278 -13.37 -6.73 -22.32
CA ARG A 278 -14.49 -7.72 -22.25
C ARG A 278 -14.36 -9.07 -22.94
N ASN A 279 -15.00 -10.04 -22.26
CA ASN A 279 -15.38 -11.38 -22.71
C ASN A 279 -16.23 -11.35 -24.00
N PRO A 280 -16.17 -12.42 -24.84
CA PRO A 280 -16.83 -12.46 -26.15
C PRO A 280 -18.34 -12.20 -26.13
N GLU A 281 -19.04 -12.62 -25.06
CA GLU A 281 -20.50 -12.59 -24.94
C GLU A 281 -21.08 -11.16 -24.81
N ASN A 282 -20.31 -10.23 -24.23
CA ASN A 282 -20.77 -8.86 -23.96
C ASN A 282 -20.38 -7.85 -25.05
N ARG A 283 -19.66 -8.30 -26.09
CA ARG A 283 -19.17 -7.44 -27.18
C ARG A 283 -20.31 -6.85 -28.02
N ALA A 284 -21.36 -7.64 -28.28
CA ALA A 284 -22.53 -7.21 -29.03
C ALA A 284 -23.29 -6.08 -28.32
N PHE A 285 -23.44 -6.17 -27.00
CA PHE A 285 -24.04 -5.13 -26.18
C PHE A 285 -23.23 -3.83 -26.24
N ALA A 286 -21.91 -3.90 -26.07
CA ALA A 286 -21.04 -2.72 -26.10
C ALA A 286 -21.12 -1.98 -27.45
N GLN A 287 -21.13 -2.71 -28.58
CA GLN A 287 -21.30 -2.13 -29.91
C GLN A 287 -22.66 -1.44 -30.07
N MET A 288 -23.73 -2.08 -29.61
CA MET A 288 -25.08 -1.53 -29.63
C MET A 288 -25.17 -0.26 -28.77
N PHE A 289 -24.58 -0.28 -27.57
CA PHE A 289 -24.55 0.85 -26.64
C PHE A 289 -23.82 2.06 -27.23
N GLN A 290 -22.61 1.84 -27.77
CA GLN A 290 -21.81 2.89 -28.40
C GLN A 290 -22.53 3.52 -29.60
N LYS A 291 -23.16 2.70 -30.45
CA LYS A 291 -23.83 3.18 -31.66
C LYS A 291 -25.09 3.98 -31.38
N ASN A 292 -25.89 3.57 -30.39
CA ASN A 292 -27.25 4.09 -30.21
C ASN A 292 -27.40 5.13 -29.09
N TYR A 293 -26.56 5.09 -28.05
CA TYR A 293 -26.74 5.92 -26.84
C TYR A 293 -25.55 6.81 -26.51
N ALA A 294 -24.30 6.36 -26.71
CA ALA A 294 -23.14 7.12 -26.27
C ALA A 294 -23.09 8.57 -26.81
N GLY A 295 -23.45 8.76 -28.09
CA GLY A 295 -23.54 10.10 -28.69
C GLY A 295 -24.67 10.97 -28.11
N LYS A 296 -25.83 10.39 -27.78
CA LYS A 296 -26.96 11.12 -27.17
C LYS A 296 -26.66 11.53 -25.73
N ILE A 297 -26.00 10.63 -24.98
CA ILE A 297 -25.55 10.91 -23.61
C ILE A 297 -24.53 12.07 -23.63
N LEU A 298 -23.59 12.04 -24.58
CA LEU A 298 -22.62 13.11 -24.79
C LEU A 298 -23.31 14.46 -25.03
N GLU A 299 -24.30 14.52 -25.90
CA GLU A 299 -25.07 15.74 -26.16
C GLU A 299 -25.80 16.25 -24.92
N CYS A 300 -26.44 15.36 -24.15
CA CYS A 300 -27.10 15.72 -22.88
C CYS A 300 -26.10 16.29 -21.86
N HIS A 301 -24.93 15.68 -21.74
CA HIS A 301 -23.85 16.13 -20.87
C HIS A 301 -23.33 17.52 -21.25
N LEU A 302 -23.12 17.78 -22.54
CA LEU A 302 -22.69 19.09 -23.04
C LEU A 302 -23.74 20.17 -22.76
N ASN A 303 -25.02 19.86 -22.95
CA ASN A 303 -26.12 20.77 -22.63
C ASN A 303 -26.18 21.10 -21.12
N LEU A 304 -25.92 20.14 -20.25
CA LEU A 304 -25.87 20.37 -18.79
C LEU A 304 -24.68 21.25 -18.40
N LEU A 305 -23.50 21.03 -18.98
CA LEU A 305 -22.33 21.89 -18.75
C LEU A 305 -22.53 23.31 -19.30
N GLY A 306 -23.35 23.47 -20.34
CA GLY A 306 -23.73 24.79 -20.87
C GLY A 306 -24.38 25.72 -19.84
N VAL A 307 -24.91 25.18 -18.74
CA VAL A 307 -25.43 25.98 -17.61
C VAL A 307 -24.32 26.77 -16.91
N ILE A 308 -23.11 26.21 -16.81
CA ILE A 308 -21.95 26.89 -16.17
C ILE A 308 -21.56 28.12 -16.97
N ARG A 309 -21.57 28.02 -18.31
CA ARG A 309 -21.24 29.11 -19.23
C ARG A 309 -22.07 30.39 -19.00
N VAL A 310 -23.34 30.23 -18.62
CA VAL A 310 -24.27 31.35 -18.36
C VAL A 310 -24.31 31.78 -16.88
N GLY A 311 -23.42 31.25 -16.04
CA GLY A 311 -23.37 31.53 -14.60
C GLY A 311 -24.45 30.81 -13.79
N GLY A 312 -25.03 29.74 -14.33
CA GLY A 312 -26.01 28.91 -13.62
C GLY A 312 -25.36 27.93 -12.64
N TYR A 313 -26.17 27.40 -11.71
CA TYR A 313 -25.70 26.47 -10.70
C TYR A 313 -25.74 25.01 -11.19
N LEU A 314 -24.61 24.31 -11.09
CA LEU A 314 -24.47 22.87 -11.29
C LEU A 314 -23.67 22.28 -10.12
N PRO A 315 -24.13 21.22 -9.43
CA PRO A 315 -23.38 20.65 -8.31
C PRO A 315 -22.04 20.06 -8.74
N ASP A 316 -21.01 20.29 -7.93
CA ASP A 316 -19.62 19.86 -8.17
C ASP A 316 -19.52 18.39 -8.59
N ARG A 317 -20.16 17.49 -7.83
CA ARG A 317 -20.13 16.06 -8.13
C ARG A 317 -20.76 15.70 -9.49
N VAL A 318 -21.75 16.47 -9.97
CA VAL A 318 -22.34 16.26 -11.29
C VAL A 318 -21.38 16.75 -12.37
N THR A 319 -20.77 17.92 -12.17
CA THR A 319 -19.74 18.49 -13.07
C THR A 319 -18.55 17.53 -13.22
N ASN A 320 -17.98 17.06 -12.10
CA ASN A 320 -16.88 16.09 -12.05
C ASN A 320 -17.20 14.81 -12.84
N LEU A 321 -18.38 14.20 -12.62
CA LEU A 321 -18.77 13.00 -13.36
C LEU A 321 -18.93 13.26 -14.86
N ILE A 322 -19.51 14.39 -15.25
CA ILE A 322 -19.66 14.72 -16.67
C ILE A 322 -18.28 14.89 -17.31
N LEU A 323 -17.34 15.58 -16.66
CA LEU A 323 -15.98 15.76 -17.15
C LEU A 323 -15.23 14.43 -17.28
N GLN A 324 -15.37 13.51 -16.33
CA GLN A 324 -14.81 12.15 -16.43
C GLN A 324 -15.35 11.38 -17.66
N TYR A 325 -16.65 11.52 -17.96
CA TYR A 325 -17.24 10.94 -19.17
C TYR A 325 -16.63 11.53 -20.45
N LEU A 326 -16.44 12.86 -20.48
CA LEU A 326 -15.84 13.57 -21.60
C LEU A 326 -14.38 13.17 -21.80
N GLY A 327 -13.60 13.05 -20.71
CA GLY A 327 -12.23 12.54 -20.71
C GLY A 327 -12.15 11.16 -21.35
N SER A 328 -12.99 10.24 -20.88
CA SER A 328 -13.12 8.88 -21.45
C SER A 328 -13.59 8.87 -22.92
N SER A 329 -14.24 9.94 -23.38
CA SER A 329 -14.74 10.07 -24.75
C SER A 329 -13.70 10.54 -25.76
N ILE A 330 -12.70 11.31 -25.33
CA ILE A 330 -11.59 11.79 -26.18
C ILE A 330 -10.82 10.63 -26.82
N SER A 331 -10.60 9.57 -26.04
CA SER A 331 -9.89 8.36 -26.47
C SER A 331 -10.60 7.61 -27.62
N LYS A 332 -11.92 7.80 -27.82
CA LYS A 332 -12.70 7.10 -28.86
C LYS A 332 -12.93 8.01 -30.08
N ASN A 333 -12.44 7.60 -31.26
CA ASN A 333 -12.52 8.39 -32.50
C ASN A 333 -13.96 8.86 -32.85
N SER A 334 -14.94 7.96 -32.77
CA SER A 334 -16.34 8.26 -33.09
C SER A 334 -16.96 9.30 -32.18
N MET A 335 -16.64 9.27 -30.89
CA MET A 335 -17.13 10.24 -29.90
C MET A 335 -16.40 11.57 -30.03
N TYR A 336 -15.09 11.53 -30.28
CA TYR A 336 -14.30 12.74 -30.51
C TYR A 336 -14.82 13.54 -31.72
N THR A 337 -15.22 12.90 -32.82
CA THR A 337 -15.84 13.58 -33.97
C THR A 337 -17.12 14.33 -33.60
N LEU A 338 -17.90 13.83 -32.63
CA LEU A 338 -19.09 14.52 -32.13
C LEU A 338 -18.75 15.66 -31.17
N LEU A 339 -17.66 15.54 -30.41
CA LEU A 339 -17.20 16.55 -29.46
C LEU A 339 -16.47 17.72 -30.15
N GLN A 340 -15.77 17.45 -31.24
CA GLN A 340 -14.90 18.40 -31.96
C GLN A 340 -15.56 19.77 -32.25
N PRO A 341 -16.83 19.87 -32.70
CA PRO A 341 -17.45 21.18 -32.98
C PRO A 341 -17.62 22.07 -31.75
N GLN A 342 -17.68 21.49 -30.55
CA GLN A 342 -17.89 22.21 -29.29
C GLN A 342 -16.64 22.24 -28.40
N ILE A 343 -15.53 21.63 -28.84
CA ILE A 343 -14.33 21.48 -28.01
C ILE A 343 -13.76 22.84 -27.59
N ASP A 344 -13.74 23.83 -28.48
CA ASP A 344 -13.19 25.16 -28.19
C ASP A 344 -14.04 25.87 -27.13
N VAL A 345 -15.38 25.79 -27.23
CA VAL A 345 -16.29 26.37 -26.22
C VAL A 345 -16.14 25.65 -24.89
N LEU A 346 -16.08 24.32 -24.91
CA LEU A 346 -15.89 23.50 -23.71
C LEU A 346 -14.56 23.85 -23.02
N LEU A 347 -13.48 23.92 -23.77
CA LEU A 347 -12.14 24.15 -23.26
C LEU A 347 -11.99 25.56 -22.67
N PHE A 348 -12.45 26.58 -23.40
CA PHE A 348 -12.20 27.99 -23.03
C PHE A 348 -13.29 28.60 -22.14
N GLU A 349 -14.56 28.24 -22.32
CA GLU A 349 -15.68 28.87 -21.61
C GLU A 349 -16.20 28.05 -20.42
N ILE A 350 -15.78 26.79 -20.26
CA ILE A 350 -16.24 25.90 -19.17
C ILE A 350 -15.05 25.34 -18.38
N VAL A 351 -14.16 24.58 -19.02
CA VAL A 351 -13.04 23.88 -18.37
C VAL A 351 -12.05 24.88 -17.76
N PHE A 352 -11.58 25.86 -18.53
CA PHE A 352 -10.62 26.84 -18.01
C PHE A 352 -11.17 27.67 -16.81
N PRO A 353 -12.40 28.21 -16.84
CA PRO A 353 -12.98 28.87 -15.67
C PRO A 353 -13.08 27.98 -14.43
N LEU A 354 -13.34 26.67 -14.58
CA LEU A 354 -13.37 25.71 -13.47
C LEU A 354 -11.98 25.44 -12.87
N MET A 355 -10.91 25.68 -13.64
CA MET A 355 -9.52 25.56 -13.18
C MET A 355 -9.03 26.79 -12.39
N CYS A 356 -9.69 27.94 -12.60
CA CYS A 356 -9.31 29.21 -11.98
C CYS A 356 -9.68 29.25 -10.49
N PHE A 357 -8.87 29.98 -9.71
CA PHE A 357 -9.15 30.30 -8.32
C PHE A 357 -10.52 30.99 -8.17
N ASN A 358 -11.41 30.42 -7.36
CA ASN A 358 -12.81 30.82 -7.27
C ASN A 358 -13.16 31.52 -5.93
N ASP A 359 -14.42 31.92 -5.76
CA ASP A 359 -14.87 32.63 -4.54
C ASP A 359 -14.88 31.75 -3.28
N ASN A 360 -15.10 30.45 -3.42
CA ASN A 360 -15.02 29.52 -2.29
C ASN A 360 -13.56 29.32 -1.86
N ASP A 361 -12.63 29.23 -2.82
CA ASP A 361 -11.20 29.17 -2.54
C ASP A 361 -10.75 30.43 -1.80
N GLN A 362 -11.20 31.63 -2.23
CA GLN A 362 -10.88 32.89 -1.56
C GLN A 362 -11.38 32.92 -0.12
N LYS A 363 -12.62 32.47 0.12
CA LYS A 363 -13.18 32.43 1.48
C LYS A 363 -12.39 31.50 2.37
N LEU A 364 -12.08 30.30 1.88
CA LEU A 364 -11.30 29.33 2.64
C LEU A 364 -9.89 29.86 2.93
N TRP A 365 -9.25 30.47 1.93
CA TRP A 365 -7.94 31.11 2.08
C TRP A 365 -7.91 32.21 3.15
N GLU A 366 -8.98 32.99 3.31
CA GLU A 366 -9.06 34.07 4.30
C GLU A 366 -9.53 33.61 5.69
N GLU A 367 -10.51 32.70 5.74
CA GLU A 367 -11.15 32.27 6.98
C GLU A 367 -10.39 31.12 7.66
N ASP A 368 -9.85 30.17 6.89
CA ASP A 368 -9.16 28.98 7.39
C ASP A 368 -8.08 28.47 6.39
N PRO A 369 -6.88 29.08 6.40
CA PRO A 369 -5.77 28.68 5.55
C PRO A 369 -5.30 27.23 5.77
N HIS A 370 -5.48 26.68 6.98
CA HIS A 370 -5.11 25.30 7.29
C HIS A 370 -6.03 24.33 6.54
N GLU A 371 -7.34 24.57 6.57
CA GLU A 371 -8.31 23.76 5.82
C GLU A 371 -8.15 23.92 4.30
N TYR A 372 -7.71 25.09 3.81
CA TYR A 372 -7.36 25.27 2.40
C TYR A 372 -6.21 24.34 1.97
N VAL A 373 -5.13 24.30 2.75
CA VAL A 373 -4.00 23.41 2.48
C VAL A 373 -4.44 21.95 2.56
N ARG A 374 -5.14 21.57 3.64
CA ARG A 374 -5.61 20.20 3.84
C ARG A 374 -6.45 19.71 2.66
N LYS A 375 -7.46 20.47 2.23
CA LYS A 375 -8.30 20.12 1.08
C LYS A 375 -7.55 20.09 -0.25
N GLY A 376 -6.52 20.92 -0.40
CA GLY A 376 -5.73 21.02 -1.62
C GLY A 376 -4.86 19.78 -1.90
N TYR A 377 -4.52 19.02 -0.85
CA TYR A 377 -3.66 17.84 -0.91
C TYR A 377 -4.39 16.55 -0.46
N ASP A 378 -5.71 16.60 -0.29
CA ASP A 378 -6.54 15.44 0.06
C ASP A 378 -6.96 14.68 -1.22
N ILE A 379 -6.42 13.47 -1.38
CA ILE A 379 -6.66 12.58 -2.53
C ILE A 379 -8.17 12.30 -2.74
N ILE A 380 -8.94 12.19 -1.65
CA ILE A 380 -10.38 11.88 -1.72
C ILE A 380 -11.16 13.09 -2.22
N GLU A 381 -10.83 14.30 -1.75
CA GLU A 381 -11.42 15.54 -2.26
C GLU A 381 -11.09 15.74 -3.75
N ASP A 382 -9.86 15.43 -4.15
CA ASP A 382 -9.42 15.51 -5.55
C ASP A 382 -10.23 14.62 -6.49
N LEU A 383 -10.55 13.38 -6.07
CA LEU A 383 -11.36 12.45 -6.86
C LEU A 383 -12.75 13.02 -7.24
N TYR A 384 -13.29 13.92 -6.41
CA TYR A 384 -14.62 14.51 -6.58
C TYR A 384 -14.62 15.97 -7.03
N SER A 385 -13.45 16.59 -7.09
CA SER A 385 -13.24 17.97 -7.47
C SER A 385 -13.55 18.22 -8.96
N PRO A 386 -14.33 19.27 -9.30
CA PRO A 386 -14.46 19.74 -10.67
C PRO A 386 -13.17 20.34 -11.23
N ARG A 387 -12.30 20.89 -10.36
CA ARG A 387 -11.02 21.50 -10.74
C ARG A 387 -10.08 20.42 -11.27
N THR A 388 -9.91 19.35 -10.49
CA THR A 388 -9.06 18.18 -10.82
C THR A 388 -9.61 17.45 -12.05
N ALA A 389 -10.92 17.20 -12.12
CA ALA A 389 -11.53 16.61 -13.32
C ALA A 389 -11.39 17.48 -14.59
N SER A 390 -11.28 18.81 -14.45
CA SER A 390 -11.01 19.73 -15.55
C SER A 390 -9.56 19.61 -16.01
N MET A 391 -8.61 19.51 -15.08
CA MET A 391 -7.19 19.25 -15.37
C MET A 391 -7.01 17.91 -16.09
N ASP A 392 -7.58 16.84 -15.56
CA ASP A 392 -7.53 15.50 -16.17
C ASP A 392 -8.07 15.49 -17.59
N PHE A 393 -9.17 16.21 -17.82
CA PHE A 393 -9.76 16.36 -19.15
C PHE A 393 -8.79 17.04 -20.12
N VAL A 394 -8.12 18.13 -19.71
CA VAL A 394 -7.13 18.84 -20.53
C VAL A 394 -5.92 17.95 -20.81
N CYS A 395 -5.38 17.28 -19.79
CA CYS A 395 -4.25 16.36 -19.92
C CYS A 395 -4.57 15.22 -20.89
N GLU A 396 -5.75 14.59 -20.76
CA GLU A 396 -6.17 13.52 -21.67
C GLU A 396 -6.42 14.03 -23.11
N LEU A 397 -7.00 15.23 -23.26
CA LEU A 397 -7.20 15.88 -24.57
C LEU A 397 -5.87 16.11 -25.29
N VAL A 398 -4.89 16.64 -24.58
CA VAL A 398 -3.55 16.90 -25.12
C VAL A 398 -2.81 15.59 -25.40
N ARG A 399 -2.88 14.61 -24.49
CA ARG A 399 -2.23 13.31 -24.63
C ARG A 399 -2.73 12.53 -25.85
N LYS A 400 -4.04 12.48 -26.08
CA LYS A 400 -4.64 11.70 -27.18
C LYS A 400 -4.87 12.49 -28.46
N ARG A 401 -5.08 13.80 -28.39
CA ARG A 401 -5.50 14.67 -29.51
C ARG A 401 -4.70 15.98 -29.57
N GLY A 402 -3.42 15.94 -29.21
CA GLY A 402 -2.60 17.15 -29.03
C GLY A 402 -2.27 17.97 -30.28
N LYS A 403 -2.29 17.40 -31.50
CA LYS A 403 -1.76 18.06 -32.71
C LYS A 403 -2.32 19.47 -32.97
N GLU A 404 -3.61 19.69 -32.73
CA GLU A 404 -4.25 21.01 -32.89
C GLU A 404 -4.67 21.61 -31.54
N ASN A 405 -5.20 20.78 -30.63
CA ASN A 405 -5.78 21.26 -29.38
C ASN A 405 -4.74 21.85 -28.42
N LEU A 406 -3.51 21.30 -28.40
CA LEU A 406 -2.43 21.85 -27.56
C LEU A 406 -2.08 23.27 -28.01
N GLN A 407 -1.90 23.48 -29.31
CA GLN A 407 -1.56 24.80 -29.85
C GLN A 407 -2.66 25.82 -29.55
N LYS A 408 -3.93 25.47 -29.78
CA LYS A 408 -5.06 26.35 -29.46
C LYS A 408 -5.11 26.71 -27.97
N PHE A 409 -4.89 25.73 -27.11
CA PHE A 409 -4.95 25.93 -25.67
C PHE A 409 -3.80 26.81 -25.18
N ILE A 410 -2.56 26.54 -25.61
CA ILE A 410 -1.41 27.37 -25.24
C ILE A 410 -1.55 28.80 -25.78
N GLN A 411 -2.06 28.99 -27.01
CA GLN A 411 -2.34 30.33 -27.54
C GLN A 411 -3.32 31.11 -26.67
N PHE A 412 -4.37 30.44 -26.18
CA PHE A 412 -5.32 31.05 -25.25
C PHE A 412 -4.67 31.42 -23.90
N ILE A 413 -3.82 30.54 -23.36
CA ILE A 413 -3.04 30.84 -22.13
C ILE A 413 -2.10 32.04 -22.33
N VAL A 414 -1.39 32.10 -23.46
CA VAL A 414 -0.52 33.24 -23.79
C VAL A 414 -1.32 34.54 -23.92
N GLU A 415 -2.54 34.49 -24.47
CA GLU A 415 -3.42 35.65 -24.53
C GLU A 415 -3.82 36.14 -23.13
N ILE A 416 -4.08 35.23 -22.19
CA ILE A 416 -4.36 35.58 -20.78
C ILE A 416 -3.15 36.25 -20.14
N PHE A 417 -1.94 35.71 -20.35
CA PHE A 417 -0.71 36.34 -19.85
C PHE A 417 -0.51 37.74 -20.40
N LYS A 418 -0.73 37.94 -21.71
CA LYS A 418 -0.64 39.26 -22.34
C LYS A 418 -1.66 40.24 -21.76
N ARG A 419 -2.92 39.82 -21.61
CA ARG A 419 -3.96 40.66 -21.00
C ARG A 419 -3.64 41.02 -19.54
N TYR A 420 -3.01 40.11 -18.81
CA TYR A 420 -2.56 40.35 -17.45
C TYR A 420 -1.41 41.37 -17.37
N ASP A 421 -0.46 41.32 -18.30
CA ASP A 421 0.67 42.25 -18.37
C ASP A 421 0.23 43.66 -18.79
N GLU A 422 -0.75 43.76 -19.70
CA GLU A 422 -1.30 45.04 -20.18
C GLU A 422 -2.28 45.68 -19.18
N ALA A 423 -2.84 44.91 -18.24
CA ALA A 423 -3.84 45.41 -17.30
C ALA A 423 -3.22 46.26 -16.18
N PRO A 424 -3.86 47.39 -15.80
CA PRO A 424 -3.46 48.17 -14.63
C PRO A 424 -3.66 47.35 -13.33
N VAL A 425 -2.85 47.62 -12.32
CA VAL A 425 -2.79 46.85 -11.05
C VAL A 425 -4.17 46.62 -10.43
N GLU A 426 -5.06 47.61 -10.47
CA GLU A 426 -6.42 47.53 -9.90
C GLU A 426 -7.36 46.53 -10.61
N TYR A 427 -7.14 46.27 -11.90
CA TYR A 427 -7.99 45.42 -12.74
C TYR A 427 -7.25 44.19 -13.26
N LYS A 428 -6.10 43.85 -12.64
CA LYS A 428 -5.34 42.68 -13.04
C LYS A 428 -6.17 41.40 -12.82
N PRO A 429 -6.30 40.52 -13.83
CA PRO A 429 -7.09 39.30 -13.72
C PRO A 429 -6.32 38.19 -12.97
N TYR A 430 -6.04 38.41 -11.68
CA TYR A 430 -5.22 37.51 -10.85
C TYR A 430 -5.73 36.05 -10.87
N ARG A 431 -7.05 35.84 -10.77
CA ARG A 431 -7.67 34.50 -10.80
C ARG A 431 -7.47 33.75 -12.12
N GLN A 432 -7.53 34.47 -13.25
CA GLN A 432 -7.29 33.87 -14.56
C GLN A 432 -5.80 33.57 -14.75
N LYS A 433 -4.92 34.41 -14.22
CA LYS A 433 -3.48 34.15 -14.19
C LYS A 433 -3.16 32.89 -13.38
N ASP A 434 -3.80 32.68 -12.22
CA ASP A 434 -3.67 31.45 -11.42
C ASP A 434 -4.08 30.21 -12.21
N GLY A 435 -5.28 30.21 -12.81
CA GLY A 435 -5.75 29.09 -13.63
C GLY A 435 -4.86 28.81 -14.85
N ALA A 436 -4.28 29.85 -15.43
CA ALA A 436 -3.33 29.73 -16.53
C ALA A 436 -1.99 29.11 -16.10
N LEU A 437 -1.48 29.47 -14.93
CA LEU A 437 -0.29 28.85 -14.33
C LEU A 437 -0.56 27.38 -13.97
N LEU A 438 -1.74 27.08 -13.40
CA LEU A 438 -2.16 25.71 -13.12
C LEU A 438 -2.20 24.85 -14.39
N ALA A 439 -2.77 25.38 -15.48
CA ALA A 439 -2.82 24.69 -16.76
C ALA A 439 -1.42 24.39 -17.34
N VAL A 440 -0.48 25.33 -17.21
CA VAL A 440 0.90 25.14 -17.66
C VAL A 440 1.64 24.13 -16.80
N GLY A 441 1.45 24.15 -15.47
CA GLY A 441 2.03 23.14 -14.58
C GLY A 441 1.45 21.74 -14.82
N ALA A 442 0.14 21.61 -15.01
CA ALA A 442 -0.51 20.32 -15.29
C ALA A 442 -0.04 19.69 -16.62
N LEU A 443 0.35 20.51 -17.60
CA LEU A 443 0.83 20.07 -18.91
C LEU A 443 2.37 19.91 -18.97
N CYS A 444 3.04 19.96 -17.82
CA CYS A 444 4.49 19.90 -17.69
C CYS A 444 5.14 18.77 -18.51
N ASP A 445 4.68 17.53 -18.33
CA ASP A 445 5.27 16.36 -19.01
C ASP A 445 5.21 16.47 -20.53
N LYS A 446 4.11 17.03 -21.05
CA LYS A 446 3.95 17.19 -22.50
C LYS A 446 4.77 18.35 -23.04
N LEU A 447 4.79 19.47 -22.32
CA LEU A 447 5.47 20.69 -22.76
C LEU A 447 7.00 20.51 -22.77
N LYS A 448 7.56 19.76 -21.80
CA LYS A 448 9.00 19.41 -21.77
C LYS A 448 9.46 18.55 -22.95
N GLN A 449 8.55 17.85 -23.61
CA GLN A 449 8.84 16.93 -24.71
C GLN A 449 8.52 17.48 -26.11
N THR A 450 7.82 18.62 -26.21
CA THR A 450 7.24 19.09 -27.48
C THR A 450 7.86 20.42 -27.95
N GLU A 451 8.51 20.45 -29.11
CA GLU A 451 8.97 21.68 -29.76
C GLU A 451 7.81 22.42 -30.48
N PRO A 452 7.82 23.78 -30.55
CA PRO A 452 8.83 24.71 -30.03
C PRO A 452 8.64 25.09 -28.54
N TYR A 453 7.72 24.44 -27.82
CA TYR A 453 7.39 24.84 -26.45
C TYR A 453 8.56 24.58 -25.50
N LYS A 454 9.23 23.43 -25.64
CA LYS A 454 10.38 23.04 -24.84
C LYS A 454 11.47 24.12 -24.79
N SER A 455 11.81 24.70 -25.93
CA SER A 455 12.84 25.74 -26.05
C SER A 455 12.42 27.09 -25.43
N GLU A 456 11.12 27.39 -25.37
CA GLU A 456 10.57 28.62 -24.81
C GLU A 456 10.18 28.51 -23.32
N LEU A 457 10.30 27.32 -22.70
CA LEU A 457 9.90 27.09 -21.30
C LEU A 457 10.66 28.00 -20.33
N GLU A 458 11.98 28.10 -20.47
CA GLU A 458 12.81 28.95 -19.60
C GLU A 458 12.39 30.42 -19.68
N HIS A 459 12.15 30.92 -20.90
CA HIS A 459 11.68 32.29 -21.11
C HIS A 459 10.28 32.51 -20.51
N MET A 460 9.38 31.53 -20.64
CA MET A 460 8.05 31.57 -20.04
C MET A 460 8.12 31.64 -18.50
N LEU A 461 8.98 30.84 -17.86
CA LEU A 461 9.18 30.88 -16.41
C LEU A 461 9.69 32.26 -15.96
N MET A 462 10.71 32.78 -16.63
CA MET A 462 11.32 34.09 -16.34
C MET A 462 10.33 35.24 -16.50
N GLN A 463 9.51 35.22 -17.55
CA GLN A 463 8.59 36.31 -17.85
C GLN A 463 7.31 36.25 -17.01
N HIS A 464 6.79 35.06 -16.74
CA HIS A 464 5.41 34.91 -16.27
C HIS A 464 5.25 34.19 -14.92
N VAL A 465 6.28 33.49 -14.42
CA VAL A 465 6.24 32.76 -13.15
C VAL A 465 7.09 33.47 -12.09
N PHE A 466 8.35 33.77 -12.38
CA PHE A 466 9.27 34.34 -11.40
C PHE A 466 8.87 35.72 -10.85
N PRO A 467 8.28 36.64 -11.64
CA PRO A 467 7.79 37.91 -11.10
C PRO A 467 6.66 37.73 -10.09
N GLU A 468 5.89 36.64 -10.18
CA GLU A 468 4.73 36.41 -9.32
C GLU A 468 5.10 36.00 -7.90
N PHE A 469 6.35 35.58 -7.62
CA PHE A 469 6.84 35.41 -6.24
C PHE A 469 6.80 36.72 -5.43
N ARG A 470 6.75 37.87 -6.10
CA ARG A 470 6.62 39.21 -5.48
C ARG A 470 5.21 39.80 -5.65
N SER A 471 4.24 38.99 -6.06
CA SER A 471 2.86 39.42 -6.27
C SER A 471 2.24 39.84 -4.93
N PRO A 472 1.40 40.89 -4.90
CA PRO A 472 0.68 41.28 -3.68
C PRO A 472 -0.37 40.23 -3.25
N VAL A 473 -0.67 39.26 -4.12
CA VAL A 473 -1.71 38.25 -3.93
C VAL A 473 -1.09 36.90 -3.59
N GLY A 474 -1.44 36.32 -2.44
CA GLY A 474 -0.84 35.08 -1.94
C GLY A 474 -1.07 33.85 -2.81
N HIS A 475 -2.29 33.64 -3.34
CA HIS A 475 -2.56 32.47 -4.18
C HIS A 475 -1.67 32.42 -5.44
N LEU A 476 -1.27 33.58 -5.99
CA LEU A 476 -0.31 33.62 -7.10
C LEU A 476 1.12 33.32 -6.67
N ARG A 477 1.54 33.75 -5.46
CA ARG A 477 2.86 33.39 -4.91
C ARG A 477 2.96 31.87 -4.70
N ALA A 478 1.92 31.27 -4.10
CA ALA A 478 1.81 29.82 -3.92
C ALA A 478 1.83 29.09 -5.27
N LYS A 479 1.01 29.52 -6.23
CA LYS A 479 0.98 28.92 -7.56
C LYS A 479 2.30 29.06 -8.32
N ALA A 480 3.01 30.17 -8.16
CA ALA A 480 4.33 30.37 -8.74
C ALA A 480 5.36 29.39 -8.17
N ALA A 481 5.35 29.15 -6.85
CA ALA A 481 6.18 28.13 -6.21
C ALA A 481 5.88 26.73 -6.76
N TRP A 482 4.60 26.35 -6.80
CA TRP A 482 4.18 25.05 -7.34
C TRP A 482 4.63 24.84 -8.80
N VAL A 483 4.39 25.81 -9.69
CA VAL A 483 4.84 25.70 -11.10
C VAL A 483 6.35 25.65 -11.20
N ALA A 484 7.09 26.42 -10.40
CA ALA A 484 8.55 26.38 -10.41
C ALA A 484 9.07 24.98 -10.04
N GLY A 485 8.48 24.33 -9.02
CA GLY A 485 8.81 22.96 -8.64
C GLY A 485 8.58 21.96 -9.78
N GLN A 486 7.44 22.03 -10.46
CA GLN A 486 7.12 21.15 -11.60
C GLN A 486 8.17 21.23 -12.72
N TYR A 487 8.72 22.41 -12.96
CA TYR A 487 9.73 22.63 -14.00
C TYR A 487 11.18 22.61 -13.48
N ALA A 488 11.43 22.21 -12.23
CA ALA A 488 12.79 22.20 -11.65
C ALA A 488 13.80 21.38 -12.47
N ARG A 489 13.36 20.29 -13.11
CA ARG A 489 14.20 19.37 -13.92
C ARG A 489 14.38 19.77 -15.40
N ILE A 490 13.99 20.98 -15.83
CA ILE A 490 14.25 21.40 -17.22
C ILE A 490 15.73 21.76 -17.43
N ASN A 491 16.17 21.72 -18.69
CA ASN A 491 17.50 22.21 -19.06
C ASN A 491 17.49 23.75 -19.08
N PHE A 492 18.01 24.37 -18.03
CA PHE A 492 18.22 25.82 -17.99
C PHE A 492 19.45 26.19 -18.84
N SER A 493 19.27 27.13 -19.77
CA SER A 493 20.36 27.66 -20.59
C SER A 493 21.30 28.53 -19.76
N ASP A 494 20.76 29.27 -18.78
CA ASP A 494 21.54 30.03 -17.80
C ASP A 494 21.34 29.45 -16.40
N GLN A 495 22.43 28.97 -15.79
CA GLN A 495 22.43 28.46 -14.42
C GLN A 495 22.01 29.53 -13.39
N ASN A 496 22.14 30.81 -13.71
CA ASN A 496 21.63 31.89 -12.87
C ASN A 496 20.10 31.93 -12.80
N ASN A 497 19.39 31.46 -13.84
CA ASN A 497 17.94 31.37 -13.82
C ASN A 497 17.47 30.24 -12.89
N PHE A 498 18.20 29.11 -12.87
CA PHE A 498 17.99 28.04 -11.89
C PHE A 498 18.21 28.56 -10.46
N ARG A 499 19.32 29.26 -10.21
CA ARG A 499 19.61 29.90 -8.92
C ARG A 499 18.52 30.87 -8.49
N LEU A 500 18.04 31.69 -9.41
CA LEU A 500 16.98 32.65 -9.13
C LEU A 500 15.66 31.96 -8.78
N ALA A 501 15.33 30.86 -9.46
CA ALA A 501 14.17 30.02 -9.13
C ALA A 501 14.30 29.41 -7.73
N LEU A 502 15.45 28.78 -7.44
CA LEU A 502 15.74 28.19 -6.15
C LEU A 502 15.67 29.23 -5.02
N HIS A 503 16.33 30.39 -5.18
CA HIS A 503 16.26 31.47 -4.19
C HIS A 503 14.84 32.04 -4.01
N SER A 504 14.03 32.06 -5.07
CA SER A 504 12.64 32.52 -4.99
C SER A 504 11.77 31.54 -4.19
N VAL A 505 11.96 30.24 -4.41
CA VAL A 505 11.31 29.18 -3.62
C VAL A 505 11.77 29.22 -2.17
N VAL A 506 13.08 29.34 -1.92
CA VAL A 506 13.65 29.48 -0.57
C VAL A 506 13.09 30.71 0.16
N SER A 507 12.93 31.84 -0.53
CA SER A 507 12.30 33.03 0.05
C SER A 507 10.83 32.80 0.38
N GLY A 508 10.13 31.92 -0.35
CA GLY A 508 8.73 31.56 -0.13
C GLY A 508 8.50 30.77 1.17
N LEU A 509 9.51 30.06 1.69
CA LEU A 509 9.42 29.40 3.00
C LEU A 509 9.20 30.39 4.15
N CYS A 510 9.60 31.66 3.96
CA CYS A 510 9.43 32.74 4.93
C CYS A 510 8.21 33.65 4.63
N ASP A 511 7.28 33.23 3.77
CA ASP A 511 6.09 34.03 3.43
C ASP A 511 5.12 34.14 4.62
N PRO A 512 4.45 35.29 4.82
CA PRO A 512 3.45 35.43 5.88
C PRO A 512 2.22 34.50 5.71
N GLU A 513 1.91 34.07 4.48
CA GLU A 513 0.74 33.25 4.21
C GLU A 513 1.09 31.75 4.21
N LEU A 514 0.38 30.98 5.03
CA LEU A 514 0.63 29.55 5.22
C LEU A 514 0.66 28.73 3.92
N PRO A 515 -0.31 28.86 2.98
CA PRO A 515 -0.31 28.02 1.78
C PRO A 515 0.90 28.30 0.86
N VAL A 516 1.45 29.53 0.89
CA VAL A 516 2.66 29.87 0.13
C VAL A 516 3.87 29.15 0.71
N ARG A 517 4.00 29.12 2.04
CA ARG A 517 5.08 28.40 2.71
C ARG A 517 5.05 26.91 2.39
N VAL A 518 3.87 26.28 2.42
CA VAL A 518 3.67 24.85 2.10
C VAL A 518 4.05 24.54 0.66
N ASP A 519 3.47 25.25 -0.33
CA ASP A 519 3.78 25.03 -1.76
C ASP A 519 5.27 25.27 -2.07
N SER A 520 5.93 26.17 -1.31
CA SER A 520 7.36 26.43 -1.45
C SER A 520 8.23 25.28 -0.92
N VAL A 521 7.84 24.63 0.19
CA VAL A 521 8.55 23.43 0.68
C VAL A 521 8.42 22.30 -0.33
N PHE A 522 7.22 22.05 -0.88
CA PHE A 522 7.05 20.98 -1.86
C PHE A 522 7.83 21.24 -3.15
N ALA A 523 7.86 22.49 -3.60
CA ALA A 523 8.70 22.87 -4.74
C ALA A 523 10.20 22.68 -4.44
N LEU A 524 10.64 22.98 -3.21
CA LEU A 524 12.04 22.84 -2.79
C LEU A 524 12.53 21.39 -2.98
N ARG A 525 11.71 20.39 -2.67
CA ARG A 525 12.02 18.97 -2.92
C ARG A 525 12.49 18.74 -4.36
N SER A 526 11.68 19.17 -5.33
CA SER A 526 11.99 18.99 -6.76
C SER A 526 13.26 19.72 -7.18
N PHE A 527 13.57 20.88 -6.58
CA PHE A 527 14.81 21.60 -6.84
C PHE A 527 16.04 20.92 -6.22
N VAL A 528 15.91 20.37 -5.01
CA VAL A 528 16.99 19.62 -4.33
C VAL A 528 17.34 18.37 -5.13
N GLU A 529 16.34 17.62 -5.61
CA GLU A 529 16.54 16.46 -6.47
C GLU A 529 17.19 16.81 -7.82
N ALA A 530 16.85 17.97 -8.40
CA ALA A 530 17.38 18.43 -9.68
C ALA A 530 18.76 19.12 -9.56
N CYS A 531 19.19 19.47 -8.34
CA CYS A 531 20.40 20.23 -8.11
C CYS A 531 21.64 19.37 -8.35
N ARG A 532 22.47 19.77 -9.33
CA ARG A 532 23.75 19.09 -9.61
C ARG A 532 24.88 19.54 -8.70
N ASP A 533 24.84 20.78 -8.21
CA ASP A 533 25.87 21.36 -7.33
C ASP A 533 25.26 21.74 -5.98
N LEU A 534 25.46 20.86 -4.99
CA LEU A 534 24.94 21.01 -3.64
C LEU A 534 25.57 22.18 -2.86
N ASN A 535 26.67 22.78 -3.35
CA ASN A 535 27.38 23.88 -2.67
C ASN A 535 26.54 25.14 -2.47
N GLU A 536 25.48 25.33 -3.25
CA GLU A 536 24.60 26.51 -3.15
C GLU A 536 23.60 26.40 -2.00
N ILE A 537 23.20 25.17 -1.65
CA ILE A 537 22.22 24.89 -0.61
C ILE A 537 22.90 24.66 0.74
N ARG A 538 24.12 24.11 0.76
CA ARG A 538 24.91 23.87 1.98
C ARG A 538 24.93 25.05 2.98
N PRO A 539 25.13 26.32 2.57
CA PRO A 539 25.19 27.44 3.51
C PRO A 539 23.84 27.81 4.14
N ILE A 540 22.75 27.53 3.44
CA ILE A 540 21.37 27.87 3.86
C ILE A 540 20.64 26.70 4.51
N LEU A 541 21.21 25.49 4.42
CA LEU A 541 20.63 24.25 4.95
C LEU A 541 20.13 24.36 6.41
N PRO A 542 20.86 24.96 7.36
CA PRO A 542 20.37 25.07 8.74
C PRO A 542 19.09 25.93 8.86
N GLN A 543 19.00 26.98 8.04
CA GLN A 543 17.82 27.84 8.01
C GLN A 543 16.63 27.12 7.35
N LEU A 544 16.87 26.35 6.28
CA LEU A 544 15.84 25.56 5.61
C LEU A 544 15.24 24.52 6.56
N LEU A 545 16.09 23.79 7.29
CA LEU A 545 15.64 22.80 8.27
C LEU A 545 14.79 23.45 9.37
N ASP A 546 15.20 24.60 9.93
CA ASP A 546 14.43 25.32 10.96
C ASP A 546 13.03 25.75 10.47
N GLU A 547 12.91 26.26 9.25
CA GLU A 547 11.62 26.65 8.68
C GLU A 547 10.73 25.45 8.34
N ILE A 548 11.30 24.35 7.82
CA ILE A 548 10.57 23.10 7.59
C ILE A 548 10.02 22.55 8.92
N PHE A 549 10.81 22.59 10.01
CA PHE A 549 10.34 22.15 11.32
C PHE A 549 9.21 23.01 11.89
N LYS A 550 9.27 24.33 11.71
CA LYS A 550 8.16 25.21 12.12
C LYS A 550 6.88 24.84 11.38
N LEU A 551 6.98 24.57 10.08
CA LEU A 551 5.84 24.15 9.26
C LEU A 551 5.29 22.78 9.65
N MET A 552 6.16 21.78 9.89
CA MET A 552 5.75 20.46 10.39
C MET A 552 5.05 20.53 11.75
N ASN A 553 5.34 21.56 12.56
CA ASN A 553 4.67 21.79 13.83
C ASN A 553 3.31 22.50 13.70
N GLU A 554 3.04 23.11 12.54
CA GLU A 554 1.87 23.95 12.26
C GLU A 554 0.87 23.25 11.32
N VAL A 555 1.35 22.35 10.45
CA VAL A 555 0.56 21.60 9.46
C VAL A 555 0.93 20.13 9.51
N GLU A 556 -0.09 19.29 9.69
CA GLU A 556 0.02 17.83 9.56
C GLU A 556 -0.12 17.45 8.09
N ASN A 557 1.00 17.29 7.37
CA ASN A 557 1.01 16.90 5.97
C ASN A 557 2.23 16.00 5.66
N GLU A 558 1.98 14.90 4.95
CA GLU A 558 2.95 13.86 4.62
C GLU A 558 4.07 14.33 3.67
N ASP A 559 3.74 15.16 2.67
CA ASP A 559 4.70 15.69 1.69
C ASP A 559 5.79 16.56 2.33
N LEU A 560 5.50 17.17 3.50
CA LEU A 560 6.51 17.90 4.27
C LEU A 560 7.58 16.95 4.81
N VAL A 561 7.18 15.77 5.27
CA VAL A 561 8.08 14.76 5.80
C VAL A 561 8.92 14.15 4.69
N PHE A 562 8.31 13.83 3.54
CA PHE A 562 9.05 13.35 2.37
C PHE A 562 10.05 14.38 1.84
N THR A 563 9.73 15.67 1.91
CA THR A 563 10.67 16.73 1.53
C THR A 563 11.88 16.74 2.47
N LEU A 564 11.67 16.57 3.78
CA LEU A 564 12.75 16.47 4.75
C LEU A 564 13.62 15.23 4.50
N GLU A 565 13.00 14.08 4.25
CA GLU A 565 13.67 12.83 3.90
C GLU A 565 14.60 13.00 2.68
N THR A 566 14.08 13.60 1.60
CA THR A 566 14.84 13.86 0.37
C THR A 566 16.03 14.80 0.62
N ILE A 567 15.88 15.79 1.51
CA ILE A 567 16.97 16.69 1.90
C ILE A 567 18.01 15.92 2.72
N VAL A 568 17.59 15.07 3.66
CA VAL A 568 18.51 14.26 4.48
C VAL A 568 19.32 13.30 3.61
N ASP A 569 18.68 12.61 2.68
CA ASP A 569 19.33 11.69 1.73
C ASP A 569 20.42 12.39 0.90
N LYS A 570 20.15 13.60 0.40
CA LYS A 570 21.11 14.35 -0.44
C LYS A 570 22.27 15.00 0.32
N PHE A 571 22.13 15.28 1.61
CA PHE A 571 23.12 16.03 2.41
C PHE A 571 23.66 15.22 3.60
N GLY A 572 23.69 13.88 3.48
CA GLY A 572 23.93 12.99 4.61
C GLY A 572 25.18 13.28 5.46
N GLU A 573 26.32 13.61 4.84
CA GLU A 573 27.55 13.94 5.59
C GLU A 573 27.43 15.24 6.39
N GLU A 574 26.72 16.24 5.85
CA GLU A 574 26.46 17.50 6.52
C GLU A 574 25.31 17.44 7.54
N MET A 575 24.53 16.35 7.56
CA MET A 575 23.46 16.13 8.54
C MET A 575 23.97 15.72 9.93
N ALA A 576 25.21 15.22 10.03
CA ALA A 576 25.79 14.74 11.29
C ALA A 576 25.64 15.71 12.49
N PRO A 577 25.87 17.04 12.35
CA PRO A 577 25.70 17.99 13.45
C PRO A 577 24.23 18.22 13.86
N PHE A 578 23.29 17.94 12.96
CA PHE A 578 21.86 18.18 13.16
C PHE A 578 21.10 16.91 13.54
N ALA A 579 21.61 15.73 13.20
CA ALA A 579 20.96 14.42 13.34
C ALA A 579 20.25 14.22 14.69
N LEU A 580 20.91 14.54 15.82
CA LEU A 580 20.29 14.45 17.15
C LEU A 580 19.05 15.36 17.28
N GLY A 581 19.15 16.62 16.84
CA GLY A 581 18.03 17.57 16.86
C GLY A 581 16.92 17.17 15.89
N LEU A 582 17.26 16.62 14.72
CA LEU A 582 16.30 16.09 13.75
C LEU A 582 15.50 14.93 14.37
N CYS A 583 16.17 13.93 14.94
CA CYS A 583 15.52 12.81 15.61
C CYS A 583 14.65 13.27 16.80
N GLN A 584 15.07 14.28 17.55
CA GLN A 584 14.27 14.84 18.66
C GLN A 584 12.98 15.52 18.17
N ASN A 585 13.06 16.32 17.11
CA ASN A 585 11.90 16.99 16.53
C ASN A 585 10.93 15.98 15.89
N LEU A 586 11.46 15.00 15.14
CA LEU A 586 10.67 13.95 14.52
C LEU A 586 10.01 13.03 15.55
N ALA A 587 10.73 12.66 16.62
CA ALA A 587 10.15 11.92 17.74
C ALA A 587 9.01 12.72 18.42
N ALA A 588 9.19 14.03 18.60
CA ALA A 588 8.14 14.89 19.15
C ALA A 588 6.95 15.09 18.21
N ALA A 589 7.17 15.09 16.89
CA ALA A 589 6.11 15.09 15.87
C ALA A 589 5.34 13.77 15.90
N PHE A 590 6.05 12.64 15.90
CA PHE A 590 5.47 11.30 16.05
C PHE A 590 4.54 11.20 17.27
N TRP A 591 5.01 11.61 18.45
CA TRP A 591 4.15 11.58 19.65
C TRP A 591 2.94 12.50 19.57
N ARG A 592 3.02 13.62 18.84
CA ARG A 592 1.85 14.48 18.64
C ARG A 592 0.82 13.80 17.75
N CYS A 593 1.26 13.25 16.61
CA CYS A 593 0.38 12.51 15.70
C CYS A 593 -0.36 11.37 16.43
N MET A 594 0.38 10.58 17.22
CA MET A 594 -0.20 9.47 18.01
C MET A 594 -1.19 9.93 19.10
N ASN A 595 -0.95 11.06 19.75
CA ASN A 595 -1.87 11.57 20.77
C ASN A 595 -3.14 12.19 20.16
N THR A 596 -3.06 12.67 18.92
CA THR A 596 -4.22 13.20 18.18
C THR A 596 -5.12 12.06 17.69
N SER A 597 -4.55 10.96 17.20
CA SER A 597 -5.32 9.78 16.76
C SER A 597 -6.05 9.08 17.91
N GLU A 598 -5.43 8.97 19.10
CA GLU A 598 -6.09 8.42 20.31
C GLU A 598 -7.31 9.21 20.81
N ALA A 599 -7.52 10.46 20.35
CA ALA A 599 -8.57 11.34 20.84
C ALA A 599 -9.84 11.38 19.97
N ASP A 600 -9.79 10.89 18.72
CA ASP A 600 -10.85 11.07 17.73
C ASP A 600 -11.27 9.73 17.08
N ASP A 601 -12.04 8.92 17.81
CA ASP A 601 -12.55 7.59 17.40
C ASP A 601 -13.47 7.59 16.13
N GLU A 602 -13.73 8.74 15.49
CA GLU A 602 -14.73 8.89 14.41
C GLU A 602 -14.22 9.51 13.09
N ALA A 603 -12.93 9.84 12.94
CA ALA A 603 -12.35 10.36 11.69
C ALA A 603 -11.42 9.32 11.01
N ASP A 604 -11.45 9.25 9.67
CA ASP A 604 -10.39 8.58 8.89
C ASP A 604 -9.03 9.13 9.36
N ASP A 605 -7.99 8.30 9.50
CA ASP A 605 -6.81 8.54 10.36
C ASP A 605 -5.58 9.14 9.59
N PRO A 606 -5.50 10.46 9.36
CA PRO A 606 -4.32 11.10 8.78
C PRO A 606 -3.12 11.14 9.75
N GLY A 607 -3.35 10.90 11.04
CA GLY A 607 -2.30 10.89 12.08
C GLY A 607 -1.37 9.70 11.94
N ALA A 608 -1.91 8.52 11.61
CA ALA A 608 -1.14 7.28 11.42
C ALA A 608 -0.11 7.39 10.27
N LEU A 609 -0.53 7.88 9.10
CA LEU A 609 0.37 8.06 7.95
C LEU A 609 1.48 9.09 8.22
N ALA A 610 1.14 10.20 8.89
CA ALA A 610 2.14 11.19 9.29
C ALA A 610 3.14 10.62 10.32
N ALA A 611 2.68 9.72 11.21
CA ALA A 611 3.53 9.02 12.16
C ALA A 611 4.49 8.05 11.45
N VAL A 612 4.02 7.28 10.47
CA VAL A 612 4.86 6.43 9.59
C VAL A 612 5.93 7.26 8.90
N GLY A 613 5.55 8.37 8.26
CA GLY A 613 6.50 9.28 7.61
C GLY A 613 7.58 9.79 8.57
N CYS A 614 7.21 10.13 9.82
CA CYS A 614 8.19 10.57 10.82
C CYS A 614 9.22 9.49 11.14
N LEU A 615 8.80 8.22 11.22
CA LEU A 615 9.71 7.10 11.49
C LEU A 615 10.60 6.80 10.28
N ARG A 616 10.07 6.84 9.05
CA ARG A 616 10.88 6.72 7.83
C ARG A 616 11.94 7.80 7.72
N ALA A 617 11.59 9.06 8.00
CA ALA A 617 12.56 10.14 8.05
C ALA A 617 13.64 9.90 9.13
N ILE A 618 13.28 9.30 10.28
CA ILE A 618 14.27 8.87 11.30
C ILE A 618 15.17 7.77 10.73
N SER A 619 14.63 6.75 10.06
CA SER A 619 15.39 5.69 9.39
C SER A 619 16.40 6.27 8.39
N THR A 620 16.00 7.18 7.51
CA THR A 620 16.90 7.86 6.55
C THR A 620 17.98 8.69 7.25
N ILE A 621 17.66 9.35 8.37
CA ILE A 621 18.67 10.04 9.17
C ILE A 621 19.69 9.04 9.72
N LEU A 622 19.24 7.91 10.27
CA LEU A 622 20.12 6.87 10.79
C LEU A 622 21.01 6.27 9.70
N GLU A 623 20.48 6.04 8.51
CA GLU A 623 21.22 5.60 7.33
C GLU A 623 22.30 6.63 6.94
N SER A 624 21.93 7.91 6.87
CA SER A 624 22.85 9.00 6.50
C SER A 624 24.04 9.17 7.46
N VAL A 625 23.85 8.80 8.74
CA VAL A 625 24.90 8.86 9.77
C VAL A 625 25.54 7.51 10.06
N SER A 626 25.29 6.48 9.23
CA SER A 626 25.85 5.12 9.38
C SER A 626 27.37 5.09 9.54
N ARG A 627 28.09 6.02 8.88
CA ARG A 627 29.56 6.20 8.96
C ARG A 627 30.05 6.80 10.29
N LEU A 628 29.14 7.25 11.16
CA LEU A 628 29.46 7.89 12.45
C LEU A 628 28.83 7.13 13.63
N PRO A 629 29.34 5.94 14.00
CA PRO A 629 28.80 5.11 15.08
C PRO A 629 28.58 5.82 16.42
N GLN A 630 29.39 6.85 16.73
CA GLN A 630 29.27 7.60 17.99
C GLN A 630 27.95 8.39 18.13
N LEU A 631 27.29 8.74 17.01
CA LEU A 631 26.03 9.47 17.03
C LEU A 631 24.86 8.58 17.48
N PHE A 632 24.87 7.29 17.15
CA PHE A 632 23.83 6.34 17.56
C PHE A 632 23.66 6.29 19.08
N VAL A 633 24.76 6.34 19.84
CA VAL A 633 24.74 6.38 21.31
C VAL A 633 24.05 7.65 21.85
N GLN A 634 24.15 8.77 21.13
CA GLN A 634 23.50 10.03 21.51
C GLN A 634 22.02 10.07 21.13
N ILE A 635 21.66 9.42 20.02
CA ILE A 635 20.30 9.35 19.50
C ILE A 635 19.45 8.32 20.27
N GLU A 636 20.06 7.24 20.75
CA GLU A 636 19.40 6.13 21.47
C GLU A 636 18.38 6.58 22.52
N PRO A 637 18.69 7.50 23.47
CA PRO A 637 17.75 7.89 24.51
C PRO A 637 16.49 8.59 23.99
N THR A 638 16.56 9.16 22.78
CA THR A 638 15.44 9.84 22.12
C THR A 638 14.47 8.84 21.49
N LEU A 639 15.02 7.81 20.83
CA LEU A 639 14.22 6.82 20.08
C LEU A 639 13.76 5.63 20.94
N LEU A 640 14.48 5.32 22.01
CA LEU A 640 14.17 4.19 22.88
C LEU A 640 12.73 4.18 23.43
N PRO A 641 12.13 5.31 23.88
CA PRO A 641 10.73 5.32 24.30
C PRO A 641 9.74 4.95 23.19
N ILE A 642 10.03 5.36 21.95
CA ILE A 642 9.21 5.01 20.78
C ILE A 642 9.32 3.51 20.53
N MET A 643 10.54 2.98 20.42
CA MET A 643 10.78 1.55 20.21
C MET A 643 10.12 0.68 21.29
N ARG A 644 10.22 1.08 22.57
CA ARG A 644 9.59 0.34 23.68
C ARG A 644 8.07 0.28 23.60
N ARG A 645 7.40 1.37 23.24
CA ARG A 645 5.94 1.40 23.21
C ARG A 645 5.41 0.74 21.94
N MET A 646 6.03 1.03 20.80
CA MET A 646 5.53 0.63 19.49
C MET A 646 5.88 -0.83 19.13
N LEU A 647 6.81 -1.48 19.85
CA LEU A 647 6.99 -2.93 19.75
C LEU A 647 5.89 -3.75 20.48
N THR A 648 4.82 -3.10 20.95
CA THR A 648 3.66 -3.76 21.58
C THR A 648 2.42 -3.65 20.68
N THR A 649 1.26 -4.13 21.14
CA THR A 649 -0.01 -3.99 20.42
C THR A 649 -0.39 -2.54 20.11
N ASP A 650 0.19 -1.56 20.80
CA ASP A 650 -0.01 -0.13 20.54
C ASP A 650 0.60 0.33 19.20
N GLY A 651 1.54 -0.42 18.62
CA GLY A 651 2.30 0.00 17.44
C GLY A 651 2.10 -0.87 16.20
N GLN A 652 0.99 -1.60 16.09
CA GLN A 652 0.73 -2.51 14.96
C GLN A 652 0.87 -1.83 13.58
N GLU A 653 0.47 -0.56 13.47
CA GLU A 653 0.48 0.21 12.22
C GLU A 653 1.86 0.74 11.83
N VAL A 654 2.81 0.79 12.77
CA VAL A 654 4.17 1.37 12.59
C VAL A 654 5.28 0.37 12.92
N PHE A 655 4.92 -0.91 13.04
CA PHE A 655 5.79 -1.93 13.62
C PHE A 655 7.02 -2.19 12.74
N GLU A 656 6.84 -2.15 11.42
CA GLU A 656 7.89 -2.33 10.43
C GLU A 656 8.95 -1.22 10.50
N GLU A 657 8.53 0.05 10.48
CA GLU A 657 9.44 1.19 10.59
C GLU A 657 10.19 1.19 11.92
N VAL A 658 9.54 0.74 13.00
CA VAL A 658 10.19 0.62 14.31
C VAL A 658 11.23 -0.49 14.32
N LEU A 659 10.96 -1.64 13.69
CA LEU A 659 11.94 -2.73 13.56
C LEU A 659 13.13 -2.34 12.70
N GLU A 660 12.92 -1.52 11.67
CA GLU A 660 13.99 -0.94 10.86
C GLU A 660 14.90 -0.04 11.72
N ILE A 661 14.32 0.86 12.52
CA ILE A 661 15.08 1.69 13.47
C ILE A 661 15.86 0.81 14.46
N VAL A 662 15.24 -0.24 15.02
CA VAL A 662 15.92 -1.18 15.92
C VAL A 662 17.09 -1.87 15.21
N SER A 663 16.92 -2.24 13.93
CA SER A 663 17.95 -2.86 13.11
C SER A 663 19.15 -1.93 12.93
N TYR A 664 18.94 -0.66 12.57
CA TYR A 664 20.02 0.33 12.48
C TYR A 664 20.71 0.58 13.82
N MET A 665 19.94 0.73 14.89
CA MET A 665 20.49 0.95 16.23
C MET A 665 21.31 -0.24 16.73
N THR A 666 20.92 -1.47 16.39
CA THR A 666 21.62 -2.70 16.77
C THR A 666 22.80 -3.03 15.86
N PHE A 667 22.83 -2.55 14.61
CA PHE A 667 23.90 -2.81 13.65
C PHE A 667 25.01 -1.75 13.64
N PHE A 668 24.67 -0.45 13.60
CA PHE A 668 25.65 0.63 13.46
C PHE A 668 26.23 1.14 14.78
N SER A 669 25.51 0.96 15.90
CA SER A 669 26.02 1.36 17.21
C SER A 669 27.32 0.60 17.55
N PRO A 670 28.35 1.21 18.16
CA PRO A 670 29.59 0.53 18.52
C PRO A 670 29.38 -0.69 19.43
N THR A 671 28.41 -0.60 20.32
CA THR A 671 28.04 -1.67 21.27
C THR A 671 26.54 -1.62 21.53
N ILE A 672 25.90 -2.78 21.63
CA ILE A 672 24.48 -2.86 22.00
C ILE A 672 24.33 -2.59 23.50
N SER A 673 23.58 -1.54 23.85
CA SER A 673 23.34 -1.14 25.24
C SER A 673 22.39 -2.11 25.96
N LEU A 674 22.43 -2.12 27.30
CA LEU A 674 21.48 -2.90 28.11
C LEU A 674 20.03 -2.43 27.94
N GLU A 675 19.83 -1.14 27.63
CA GLU A 675 18.51 -0.60 27.36
C GLU A 675 17.96 -1.13 26.03
N MET A 676 18.79 -1.28 24.99
CA MET A 676 18.39 -1.93 23.74
C MET A 676 18.04 -3.41 23.98
N TRP A 677 18.82 -4.14 24.77
CA TRP A 677 18.50 -5.53 25.16
C TRP A 677 17.15 -5.70 25.88
N SER A 678 16.56 -4.62 26.41
CA SER A 678 15.20 -4.65 26.97
C SER A 678 14.09 -4.74 25.92
N LEU A 679 14.40 -4.52 24.64
CA LEU A 679 13.45 -4.64 23.52
C LEU A 679 13.28 -6.09 23.07
N TRP A 680 14.27 -6.96 23.34
CA TRP A 680 14.20 -8.38 22.96
C TRP A 680 12.93 -9.09 23.45
N PRO A 681 12.54 -9.01 24.74
CA PRO A 681 11.32 -9.65 25.21
C PRO A 681 10.06 -9.15 24.49
N LEU A 682 10.01 -7.87 24.12
CA LEU A 682 8.87 -7.28 23.42
C LEU A 682 8.72 -7.87 22.02
N MET A 683 9.82 -8.00 21.26
CA MET A 683 9.80 -8.62 19.93
C MET A 683 9.38 -10.09 20.00
N ILE A 684 9.84 -10.84 21.01
CA ILE A 684 9.46 -12.23 21.21
C ILE A 684 7.99 -12.38 21.60
N GLU A 685 7.46 -11.49 22.44
CA GLU A 685 6.05 -11.48 22.84
C GLU A 685 5.15 -11.10 21.66
N ALA A 686 5.51 -10.07 20.89
CA ALA A 686 4.79 -9.66 19.70
C ALA A 686 4.68 -10.81 18.69
N LEU A 687 5.81 -11.48 18.40
CA LEU A 687 5.86 -12.61 17.48
C LEU A 687 5.00 -13.81 17.95
N ALA A 688 4.85 -13.98 19.26
CA ALA A 688 4.05 -15.07 19.82
C ALA A 688 2.54 -14.79 19.85
N ASP A 689 2.11 -13.54 19.81
CA ASP A 689 0.72 -13.13 19.98
C ASP A 689 0.05 -12.69 18.67
N TRP A 690 0.67 -11.77 17.92
CA TRP A 690 0.02 -11.14 16.76
C TRP A 690 0.94 -10.83 15.57
N ALA A 691 2.27 -10.76 15.77
CA ALA A 691 3.21 -10.23 14.77
C ALA A 691 3.95 -11.31 13.95
N ILE A 692 3.31 -12.45 13.67
CA ILE A 692 3.92 -13.55 12.92
C ILE A 692 4.28 -13.16 11.48
N ASP A 693 3.45 -12.32 10.87
CA ASP A 693 3.66 -11.82 9.50
C ASP A 693 4.91 -10.91 9.41
N PHE A 694 5.32 -10.30 10.53
CA PHE A 694 6.51 -9.43 10.63
C PHE A 694 7.78 -10.19 11.04
N PHE A 695 7.75 -11.52 11.08
CA PHE A 695 8.92 -12.30 11.46
C PHE A 695 10.17 -12.03 10.58
N PRO A 696 10.05 -11.81 9.25
CA PRO A 696 11.19 -11.39 8.44
C PRO A 696 11.84 -10.09 8.94
N ASN A 697 11.05 -9.08 9.33
CA ASN A 697 11.57 -7.82 9.87
C ASN A 697 12.18 -8.01 11.28
N ILE A 698 11.62 -8.91 12.11
CA ILE A 698 12.15 -9.23 13.45
C ILE A 698 13.46 -10.04 13.38
N LEU A 699 13.67 -10.82 12.32
CA LEU A 699 14.89 -11.62 12.12
C LEU A 699 16.15 -10.75 12.20
N VAL A 700 16.15 -9.60 11.52
CA VAL A 700 17.32 -8.71 11.40
C VAL A 700 17.83 -8.21 12.76
N PRO A 701 17.00 -7.58 13.63
CA PRO A 701 17.48 -7.14 14.93
C PRO A 701 17.85 -8.32 15.84
N LEU A 702 17.13 -9.45 15.77
CA LEU A 702 17.47 -10.65 16.54
C LEU A 702 18.83 -11.24 16.13
N ASP A 703 19.15 -11.24 14.82
CA ASP A 703 20.49 -11.59 14.35
C ASP A 703 21.53 -10.64 14.94
N ASN A 704 21.34 -9.32 14.81
CA ASN A 704 22.29 -8.33 15.34
C ASN A 704 22.59 -8.54 16.83
N TYR A 705 21.58 -8.86 17.65
CA TYR A 705 21.74 -9.21 19.06
C TYR A 705 22.62 -10.45 19.26
N ILE A 706 22.50 -11.48 18.42
CA ILE A 706 23.26 -12.73 18.53
C ILE A 706 24.67 -12.58 17.95
N SER A 707 24.82 -12.00 16.76
CA SER A 707 26.08 -11.88 16.02
C SER A 707 27.02 -10.83 16.63
N ARG A 708 26.50 -9.65 17.00
CA ARG A 708 27.31 -8.58 17.61
C ARG A 708 27.32 -8.64 19.13
N GLY A 709 26.25 -9.16 19.73
CA GLY A 709 26.05 -9.27 21.17
C GLY A 709 26.33 -10.66 21.77
N THR A 710 27.04 -11.55 21.05
CA THR A 710 27.21 -12.97 21.40
C THR A 710 27.58 -13.22 22.87
N ALA A 711 28.53 -12.45 23.41
CA ALA A 711 28.95 -12.61 24.80
C ALA A 711 27.83 -12.36 25.80
N HIS A 712 26.98 -11.36 25.55
CA HIS A 712 25.83 -11.06 26.42
C HIS A 712 24.72 -12.09 26.24
N PHE A 713 24.41 -12.46 25.00
CA PHE A 713 23.46 -13.54 24.67
C PHE A 713 23.80 -14.86 25.40
N LEU A 714 25.09 -15.20 25.47
CA LEU A 714 25.55 -16.44 26.11
C LEU A 714 25.55 -16.37 27.64
N THR A 715 25.88 -15.21 28.23
CA THR A 715 26.13 -15.08 29.67
C THR A 715 24.91 -14.61 30.48
N CYS A 716 23.97 -13.89 29.86
CA CYS A 716 22.78 -13.38 30.55
C CYS A 716 21.80 -14.52 30.88
N LYS A 717 21.31 -14.54 32.13
CA LYS A 717 20.34 -15.53 32.64
C LYS A 717 19.04 -14.92 33.15
N GLU A 718 18.97 -13.59 33.25
CA GLU A 718 17.80 -12.84 33.69
C GLU A 718 17.64 -11.60 32.80
N PRO A 719 16.88 -11.69 31.68
CA PRO A 719 16.24 -12.90 31.13
C PRO A 719 17.23 -13.85 30.42
N ASP A 720 16.91 -15.15 30.36
CA ASP A 720 17.69 -16.13 29.59
C ASP A 720 17.32 -16.03 28.10
N TYR A 721 18.11 -15.29 27.33
CA TYR A 721 17.87 -15.05 25.91
C TYR A 721 17.93 -16.33 25.06
N GLN A 722 18.78 -17.30 25.42
CA GLN A 722 18.85 -18.58 24.71
C GLN A 722 17.56 -19.38 24.90
N GLN A 723 17.06 -19.44 26.13
CA GLN A 723 15.79 -20.11 26.42
C GLN A 723 14.61 -19.38 25.77
N SER A 724 14.62 -18.05 25.78
CA SER A 724 13.61 -17.23 25.11
C SER A 724 13.54 -17.52 23.61
N LEU A 725 14.69 -17.55 22.93
CA LEU A 725 14.80 -17.85 21.50
C LEU A 725 14.27 -19.26 21.20
N TRP A 726 14.68 -20.24 22.00
CA TRP A 726 14.20 -21.61 21.87
C TRP A 726 12.68 -21.71 22.01
N ASN A 727 12.10 -21.08 23.04
CA ASN A 727 10.67 -21.15 23.28
C ASN A 727 9.89 -20.62 22.06
N MET A 728 10.31 -19.48 21.50
CA MET A 728 9.72 -18.89 20.31
C MET A 728 9.85 -19.81 19.08
N ILE A 729 11.08 -20.24 18.74
CA ILE A 729 11.32 -21.10 17.58
C ILE A 729 10.56 -22.42 17.70
N SER A 730 10.55 -23.01 18.89
CA SER A 730 9.83 -24.25 19.15
C SER A 730 8.32 -24.10 19.00
N SER A 731 7.75 -22.95 19.37
CA SER A 731 6.34 -22.65 19.18
C SER A 731 6.00 -22.52 17.70
N VAL A 732 6.71 -21.65 16.98
CA VAL A 732 6.49 -21.35 15.57
C VAL A 732 6.68 -22.59 14.69
N MET A 733 7.79 -23.32 14.86
CA MET A 733 8.06 -24.50 14.02
C MET A 733 7.17 -25.71 14.36
N ALA A 734 6.63 -25.80 15.58
CA ALA A 734 5.75 -26.91 15.97
C ALA A 734 4.29 -26.71 15.54
N ASP A 735 3.86 -25.45 15.37
CA ASP A 735 2.49 -25.12 14.97
C ASP A 735 2.14 -25.74 13.61
N LYS A 736 0.92 -26.26 13.52
CA LYS A 736 0.38 -26.91 12.32
C LYS A 736 -0.47 -25.98 11.47
N ASN A 737 -0.89 -24.85 12.03
CA ASN A 737 -1.75 -23.88 11.37
C ASN A 737 -0.93 -22.79 10.66
N LEU A 738 0.34 -22.59 11.04
CA LEU A 738 1.24 -21.62 10.40
C LEU A 738 1.72 -22.12 9.04
N GLU A 739 1.69 -21.21 8.07
CA GLU A 739 2.10 -21.49 6.69
C GLU A 739 3.62 -21.62 6.60
N ASP A 740 4.10 -22.26 5.53
CA ASP A 740 5.54 -22.46 5.33
C ASP A 740 6.30 -21.13 5.12
N ASN A 741 5.64 -20.06 4.65
CA ASN A 741 6.27 -18.74 4.42
C ASN A 741 6.61 -18.05 5.74
N ASP A 742 5.66 -18.01 6.68
CA ASP A 742 5.82 -17.32 7.97
C ASP A 742 6.89 -17.96 8.85
N ILE A 743 7.31 -19.18 8.52
CA ILE A 743 8.27 -19.98 9.30
C ILE A 743 9.69 -19.84 8.76
N GLU A 744 9.89 -19.37 7.52
CA GLU A 744 11.21 -19.28 6.90
C GLU A 744 12.28 -18.52 7.73
N PRO A 745 11.94 -17.47 8.51
CA PRO A 745 12.91 -16.81 9.38
C PRO A 745 13.44 -17.67 10.55
N ALA A 746 12.65 -18.64 11.04
CA ALA A 746 13.05 -19.45 12.20
C ALA A 746 14.31 -20.31 11.93
N PRO A 747 14.40 -21.08 10.82
CA PRO A 747 15.64 -21.75 10.44
C PRO A 747 16.84 -20.82 10.36
N LYS A 748 16.70 -19.62 9.76
CA LYS A 748 17.79 -18.65 9.64
C LYS A 748 18.33 -18.22 11.01
N LEU A 749 17.47 -17.99 12.00
CA LEU A 749 17.92 -17.71 13.38
C LEU A 749 18.70 -18.86 14.02
N ILE A 750 18.32 -20.11 13.76
CA ILE A 750 19.08 -21.26 14.26
C ILE A 750 20.48 -21.28 13.63
N GLU A 751 20.59 -20.95 12.35
CA GLU A 751 21.87 -20.86 11.65
C GLU A 751 22.76 -19.78 12.26
N VAL A 752 22.23 -18.59 12.49
CA VAL A 752 22.92 -17.48 13.19
C VAL A 752 23.51 -17.95 14.53
N VAL A 753 22.74 -18.70 15.33
CA VAL A 753 23.22 -19.23 16.62
C VAL A 753 24.38 -20.20 16.41
N PHE A 754 24.28 -21.15 15.48
CA PHE A 754 25.36 -22.13 15.25
C PHE A 754 26.62 -21.49 14.66
N GLN A 755 26.48 -20.48 13.82
CA GLN A 755 27.60 -19.80 13.19
C GLN A 755 28.36 -18.91 14.18
N ASN A 756 27.64 -18.13 15.01
CA ASN A 756 28.25 -17.18 15.95
C ASN A 756 28.63 -17.79 17.30
N CYS A 757 27.90 -18.79 17.80
CA CYS A 757 28.12 -19.35 19.14
C CYS A 757 28.95 -20.65 19.14
N ARG A 758 29.86 -20.81 18.18
CA ARG A 758 30.58 -22.08 17.94
C ARG A 758 31.27 -22.62 19.20
N GLY A 759 30.97 -23.87 19.56
CA GLY A 759 31.52 -24.58 20.72
C GLY A 759 30.95 -24.16 22.09
N GLN A 760 29.95 -23.27 22.14
CA GLN A 760 29.39 -22.73 23.38
C GLN A 760 27.93 -23.11 23.63
N VAL A 761 27.26 -23.73 22.64
CA VAL A 761 25.82 -24.05 22.66
C VAL A 761 25.52 -25.53 22.40
N ASP A 762 26.42 -26.44 22.79
CA ASP A 762 26.29 -27.90 22.57
C ASP A 762 24.96 -28.48 23.08
N HIS A 763 24.45 -27.93 24.19
CA HIS A 763 23.19 -28.34 24.81
C HIS A 763 21.95 -28.01 23.95
N TRP A 764 22.04 -27.07 23.03
CA TRP A 764 20.97 -26.68 22.10
C TRP A 764 20.98 -27.45 20.78
N VAL A 765 22.05 -28.17 20.46
CA VAL A 765 22.17 -28.92 19.19
C VAL A 765 21.08 -29.98 19.06
N GLU A 766 20.83 -30.79 20.11
CA GLU A 766 19.77 -31.82 20.06
C GLU A 766 18.35 -31.23 19.96
N PRO A 767 17.96 -30.23 20.77
CA PRO A 767 16.68 -29.54 20.63
C PRO A 767 16.42 -28.96 19.23
N TYR A 768 17.35 -28.18 18.68
CA TYR A 768 17.18 -27.57 17.35
C TYR A 768 17.09 -28.62 16.26
N LEU A 769 17.94 -29.65 16.28
CA LEU A 769 17.85 -30.75 15.31
C LEU A 769 16.49 -31.46 15.35
N ARG A 770 15.94 -31.72 16.54
CA ARG A 770 14.64 -32.40 16.66
C ARG A 770 13.51 -31.60 16.02
N ILE A 771 13.41 -30.30 16.32
CA ILE A 771 12.33 -29.47 15.76
C ILE A 771 12.49 -29.25 14.26
N THR A 772 13.73 -29.08 13.77
CA THR A 772 14.05 -29.00 12.35
C THR A 772 13.61 -30.26 11.61
N LEU A 773 13.91 -31.45 12.13
CA LEU A 773 13.51 -32.73 11.51
C LEU A 773 11.99 -32.91 11.51
N ASP A 774 11.32 -32.52 12.59
CA ASP A 774 9.86 -32.60 12.70
C ASP A 774 9.17 -31.67 11.68
N ARG A 775 9.69 -30.46 11.45
CA ARG A 775 9.16 -29.56 10.41
C ARG A 775 9.52 -30.04 9.00
N LEU A 776 10.74 -30.55 8.80
CA LEU A 776 11.23 -31.03 7.49
C LEU A 776 10.36 -32.15 6.91
N ARG A 777 9.77 -32.99 7.78
CA ARG A 777 8.83 -34.05 7.39
C ARG A 777 7.43 -33.56 7.02
N ARG A 778 7.06 -32.34 7.40
CA ARG A 778 5.72 -31.77 7.19
C ARG A 778 5.67 -30.80 6.02
N THR A 779 6.74 -30.04 5.80
CA THR A 779 6.79 -29.02 4.74
C THR A 779 6.71 -29.65 3.35
N GLU A 780 5.96 -29.01 2.46
CA GLU A 780 5.90 -29.38 1.05
C GLU A 780 6.76 -28.45 0.19
N LYS A 781 6.92 -27.18 0.60
CA LYS A 781 7.67 -26.14 -0.13
C LYS A 781 9.16 -26.44 -0.22
N SER A 782 9.74 -26.22 -1.41
CA SER A 782 11.16 -26.52 -1.65
C SER A 782 12.10 -25.56 -0.91
N ARG A 783 11.71 -24.27 -0.76
CA ARG A 783 12.52 -23.25 -0.09
C ARG A 783 12.73 -23.57 1.38
N LEU A 784 11.65 -23.77 2.13
CA LEU A 784 11.74 -24.16 3.55
C LEU A 784 12.50 -25.48 3.75
N LYS A 785 12.35 -26.46 2.85
CA LYS A 785 13.19 -27.69 2.87
C LYS A 785 14.68 -27.38 2.76
N CYS A 786 15.07 -26.46 1.88
CA CYS A 786 16.46 -26.04 1.75
C CYS A 786 16.98 -25.41 3.04
N LEU A 787 16.23 -24.45 3.62
CA LEU A 787 16.60 -23.79 4.88
C LEU A 787 16.72 -24.78 6.05
N LEU A 788 15.79 -25.71 6.18
CA LEU A 788 15.87 -26.75 7.23
C LEU A 788 17.06 -27.68 7.04
N VAL A 789 17.47 -27.96 5.80
CA VAL A 789 18.70 -28.71 5.52
C VAL A 789 19.95 -27.87 5.79
N GLN A 790 19.91 -26.56 5.59
CA GLN A 790 21.00 -25.65 5.97
C GLN A 790 21.21 -25.61 7.48
N VAL A 791 20.15 -25.66 8.29
CA VAL A 791 20.28 -25.86 9.74
C VAL A 791 21.05 -27.15 10.08
N ILE A 792 20.75 -28.25 9.37
CA ILE A 792 21.48 -29.52 9.55
C ILE A 792 22.94 -29.36 9.10
N ALA A 793 23.20 -28.72 7.97
CA ALA A 793 24.56 -28.46 7.49
C ALA A 793 25.38 -27.61 8.48
N ASN A 794 24.80 -26.53 9.00
CA ASN A 794 25.40 -25.69 10.04
C ASN A 794 25.65 -26.48 11.33
N SER A 795 24.74 -27.36 11.76
CA SER A 795 24.96 -28.20 12.94
C SER A 795 26.12 -29.20 12.74
N VAL A 796 26.31 -29.71 11.52
CA VAL A 796 27.45 -30.59 11.19
C VAL A 796 28.76 -29.79 11.16
N TYR A 797 28.75 -28.58 10.59
CA TYR A 797 29.91 -27.69 10.60
C TYR A 797 30.29 -27.23 12.02
N TYR A 798 29.29 -26.96 12.86
CA TYR A 798 29.43 -26.63 14.27
C TYR A 798 30.16 -27.74 15.04
N ASN A 799 29.62 -28.97 15.00
CA ASN A 799 30.21 -30.15 15.64
C ASN A 799 29.72 -31.46 14.99
N ALA A 800 30.47 -31.96 14.00
CA ALA A 800 30.09 -33.14 13.22
C ALA A 800 29.91 -34.41 14.08
N VAL A 801 30.74 -34.61 15.11
CA VAL A 801 30.68 -35.80 15.99
C VAL A 801 29.40 -35.79 16.80
N LEU A 802 29.09 -34.66 17.45
CA LEU A 802 27.89 -34.50 18.27
C LEU A 802 26.63 -34.65 17.42
N THR A 803 26.59 -33.96 16.28
CA THR A 803 25.45 -33.98 15.37
C THR A 803 25.16 -35.37 14.84
N LEU A 804 26.18 -36.12 14.37
CA LEU A 804 25.96 -37.51 13.95
C LEU A 804 25.53 -38.43 15.09
N SER A 805 26.07 -38.24 16.30
CA SER A 805 25.64 -39.01 17.47
C SER A 805 24.15 -38.82 17.73
N ILE A 806 23.65 -37.58 17.63
CA ILE A 806 22.23 -37.25 17.79
C ILE A 806 21.40 -37.85 16.66
N LEU A 807 21.79 -37.69 15.40
CA LEU A 807 21.05 -38.25 14.25
C LEU A 807 20.97 -39.79 14.32
N ASN A 808 22.04 -40.45 14.77
CA ASN A 808 22.08 -41.89 14.99
C ASN A 808 21.18 -42.31 16.15
N LYS A 809 21.17 -41.55 17.26
CA LYS A 809 20.28 -41.77 18.41
C LYS A 809 18.80 -41.63 18.01
N LEU A 810 18.49 -40.75 17.06
CA LEU A 810 17.14 -40.55 16.52
C LEU A 810 16.78 -41.54 15.41
N CYS A 811 17.72 -42.37 14.93
CA CYS A 811 17.55 -43.31 13.84
C CYS A 811 17.16 -42.68 12.49
N VAL A 812 17.57 -41.43 12.22
CA VAL A 812 17.19 -40.67 11.01
C VAL A 812 18.33 -40.36 10.06
N THR A 813 19.58 -40.75 10.40
CA THR A 813 20.79 -40.41 9.63
C THR A 813 20.63 -40.70 8.13
N THR A 814 20.21 -41.91 7.77
CA THR A 814 20.06 -42.30 6.36
C THR A 814 18.94 -41.53 5.64
N GLU A 815 17.83 -41.25 6.33
CA GLU A 815 16.69 -40.48 5.79
C GLU A 815 17.14 -39.07 5.41
N VAL A 816 17.79 -38.38 6.35
CA VAL A 816 18.25 -37.00 6.20
C VAL A 816 19.27 -36.85 5.08
N PHE A 817 20.31 -37.68 5.06
CA PHE A 817 21.33 -37.59 4.02
C PHE A 817 20.78 -37.94 2.64
N ASN A 818 19.87 -38.91 2.52
CA ASN A 818 19.24 -39.22 1.25
C ASN A 818 18.41 -38.04 0.72
N LEU A 819 17.64 -37.38 1.60
CA LEU A 819 16.88 -36.18 1.24
C LEU A 819 17.81 -35.03 0.83
N TRP A 820 18.86 -34.76 1.62
CA TRP A 820 19.83 -33.71 1.32
C TRP A 820 20.49 -33.94 -0.05
N PHE A 821 21.00 -35.14 -0.33
CA PHE A 821 21.58 -35.45 -1.63
C PHE A 821 20.58 -35.38 -2.78
N HIS A 822 19.33 -35.78 -2.55
CA HIS A 822 18.28 -35.65 -3.56
C HIS A 822 18.02 -34.18 -3.91
N LEU A 823 17.92 -33.29 -2.90
CA LEU A 823 17.72 -31.86 -3.14
C LEU A 823 18.91 -31.22 -3.88
N LEU A 824 20.14 -31.60 -3.54
CA LEU A 824 21.37 -31.14 -4.24
C LEU A 824 21.43 -31.59 -5.71
N GLN A 825 20.81 -32.73 -6.06
CA GLN A 825 20.85 -33.31 -7.40
C GLN A 825 19.65 -32.92 -8.28
N GLN A 826 18.65 -32.22 -7.74
CA GLN A 826 17.49 -31.80 -8.50
C GLN A 826 17.85 -30.62 -9.43
N VAL A 827 17.53 -30.79 -10.72
CA VAL A 827 17.82 -29.83 -11.78
C VAL A 827 16.51 -29.47 -12.49
N LYS A 828 16.30 -28.17 -12.79
CA LYS A 828 15.18 -27.69 -13.61
C LYS A 828 15.35 -28.13 -15.08
N LYS A 829 14.30 -27.98 -15.89
CA LYS A 829 14.36 -28.25 -17.35
C LYS A 829 15.43 -27.43 -18.09
N SER A 830 15.82 -26.28 -17.53
CA SER A 830 16.88 -25.39 -18.03
C SER A 830 18.30 -25.90 -17.76
N GLY A 831 18.49 -26.98 -16.99
CA GLY A 831 19.82 -27.48 -16.62
C GLY A 831 20.43 -26.81 -15.38
N LEU A 832 19.76 -25.82 -14.78
CA LEU A 832 20.15 -25.17 -13.53
C LEU A 832 19.64 -25.94 -12.30
N LEU A 833 20.37 -25.84 -11.18
CA LEU A 833 19.96 -26.44 -9.90
C LEU A 833 18.59 -25.89 -9.47
N ALA A 834 17.68 -26.79 -9.09
CA ALA A 834 16.34 -26.42 -8.64
C ALA A 834 16.32 -25.86 -7.21
N ASN A 835 17.31 -26.25 -6.39
CA ASN A 835 17.42 -25.97 -4.96
C ASN A 835 18.80 -25.36 -4.64
N PHE A 836 18.94 -24.73 -3.47
CA PHE A 836 20.18 -24.06 -3.03
C PHE A 836 20.72 -23.09 -4.09
N LYS A 837 19.88 -22.13 -4.49
CA LYS A 837 20.18 -21.17 -5.57
C LYS A 837 21.21 -20.12 -5.14
N ARG A 838 21.12 -19.64 -3.89
CA ARG A 838 21.97 -18.57 -3.35
C ARG A 838 23.41 -19.04 -3.14
N GLU A 839 24.35 -18.09 -3.19
CA GLU A 839 25.76 -18.36 -2.92
C GLU A 839 25.95 -18.94 -1.50
N HIS A 840 25.35 -18.27 -0.51
CA HIS A 840 25.39 -18.65 0.90
C HIS A 840 24.90 -20.09 1.13
N ASP A 841 23.77 -20.46 0.54
CA ASP A 841 23.15 -21.80 0.65
C ASP A 841 24.14 -22.92 0.26
N LYS A 842 24.90 -22.69 -0.83
CA LYS A 842 25.90 -23.63 -1.33
C LYS A 842 27.13 -23.67 -0.43
N LYS A 843 27.60 -22.52 0.04
CA LYS A 843 28.74 -22.41 0.97
C LYS A 843 28.48 -23.17 2.27
N VAL A 844 27.33 -22.95 2.90
CA VAL A 844 26.90 -23.65 4.13
C VAL A 844 26.90 -25.17 3.92
N CYS A 845 26.31 -25.63 2.81
CA CYS A 845 26.28 -27.05 2.48
C CYS A 845 27.68 -27.64 2.23
N CYS A 846 28.56 -26.91 1.54
CA CYS A 846 29.97 -27.29 1.33
C CYS A 846 30.70 -27.48 2.65
N LEU A 847 30.59 -26.51 3.56
CA LEU A 847 31.26 -26.53 4.86
C LEU A 847 30.75 -27.69 5.74
N GLY A 848 29.43 -27.91 5.77
CA GLY A 848 28.80 -29.02 6.47
C GLY A 848 29.27 -30.38 5.95
N LEU A 849 29.19 -30.63 4.64
CA LEU A 849 29.60 -31.90 4.04
C LEU A 849 31.10 -32.15 4.18
N THR A 850 31.93 -31.12 4.01
CA THR A 850 33.38 -31.20 4.20
C THR A 850 33.72 -31.63 5.63
N SER A 851 33.01 -31.12 6.63
CA SER A 851 33.26 -31.44 8.04
C SER A 851 33.04 -32.92 8.37
N LEU A 852 32.21 -33.65 7.60
CA LEU A 852 32.03 -35.10 7.74
C LEU A 852 33.27 -35.89 7.28
N LEU A 853 34.04 -35.35 6.33
CA LEU A 853 35.24 -36.01 5.80
C LEU A 853 36.35 -36.09 6.86
N ALA A 854 36.35 -35.19 7.84
CA ALA A 854 37.30 -35.17 8.95
C ALA A 854 37.07 -36.28 9.99
N LEU A 855 35.95 -36.99 9.94
CA LEU A 855 35.56 -37.95 10.98
C LEU A 855 36.32 -39.28 10.87
N PRO A 856 36.68 -39.94 11.99
CA PRO A 856 37.31 -41.26 11.98
C PRO A 856 36.45 -42.36 11.35
N GLY A 857 37.09 -43.39 10.77
CA GLY A 857 36.41 -44.48 10.05
C GLY A 857 35.43 -45.31 10.89
N GLU A 858 35.60 -45.35 12.22
CA GLU A 858 34.67 -46.02 13.14
C GLU A 858 33.31 -45.32 13.25
N GLN A 859 33.28 -44.01 12.98
CA GLN A 859 32.10 -43.16 13.16
C GLN A 859 31.39 -42.86 11.83
N PHE A 860 32.05 -43.08 10.68
CA PHE A 860 31.50 -42.78 9.37
C PHE A 860 31.84 -43.85 8.31
N PRO A 861 30.85 -44.64 7.82
CA PRO A 861 31.07 -45.74 6.89
C PRO A 861 31.74 -45.32 5.56
N GLY A 862 32.55 -46.21 4.99
CA GLY A 862 33.29 -45.95 3.73
C GLY A 862 32.39 -45.69 2.51
N GLU A 863 31.25 -46.35 2.39
CA GLU A 863 30.29 -46.13 1.28
C GLU A 863 29.64 -44.73 1.35
N ALA A 864 29.36 -44.23 2.56
CA ALA A 864 28.83 -42.89 2.76
C ALA A 864 29.89 -41.81 2.49
N LEU A 865 31.17 -42.11 2.78
CA LEU A 865 32.29 -41.22 2.49
C LEU A 865 32.42 -40.91 1.01
N GLU A 866 32.32 -41.91 0.14
CA GLU A 866 32.38 -41.70 -1.30
C GLU A 866 31.25 -40.78 -1.80
N ARG A 867 30.03 -40.98 -1.31
CA ARG A 867 28.87 -40.18 -1.69
C ARG A 867 28.98 -38.72 -1.23
N VAL A 868 29.43 -38.49 0.02
CA VAL A 868 29.69 -37.14 0.54
C VAL A 868 30.79 -36.46 -0.26
N PHE A 869 31.88 -37.17 -0.57
CA PHE A 869 33.01 -36.62 -1.30
C PHE A 869 32.60 -36.16 -2.71
N LYS A 870 31.85 -36.98 -3.45
CA LYS A 870 31.31 -36.62 -4.77
C LYS A 870 30.39 -35.40 -4.72
N ALA A 871 29.41 -35.42 -3.80
CA ALA A 871 28.47 -34.31 -3.64
C ALA A 871 29.16 -33.00 -3.25
N THR A 872 30.20 -33.06 -2.42
CA THR A 872 30.99 -31.87 -2.04
C THR A 872 31.74 -31.29 -3.24
N LEU A 873 32.33 -32.13 -4.09
CA LEU A 873 33.01 -31.68 -5.31
C LEU A 873 32.04 -31.02 -6.30
N ASP A 874 30.89 -31.64 -6.56
CA ASP A 874 29.87 -31.08 -7.46
C ASP A 874 29.41 -29.70 -6.98
N LEU A 875 29.19 -29.57 -5.66
CA LEU A 875 28.76 -28.32 -5.04
C LEU A 875 29.85 -27.23 -5.09
N LEU A 876 31.12 -27.57 -4.84
CA LEU A 876 32.24 -26.65 -4.97
C LEU A 876 32.41 -26.14 -6.42
N VAL A 877 32.17 -27.00 -7.41
CA VAL A 877 32.21 -26.61 -8.82
C VAL A 877 31.03 -25.67 -9.15
N ALA A 878 29.82 -25.99 -8.68
CA ALA A 878 28.66 -25.14 -8.86
C ALA A 878 28.81 -23.78 -8.15
N TYR A 879 29.45 -23.76 -6.99
CA TYR A 879 29.80 -22.55 -6.24
C TYR A 879 30.83 -21.70 -6.98
N LYS A 880 31.90 -22.32 -7.50
CA LYS A 880 32.91 -21.63 -8.34
C LYS A 880 32.26 -20.99 -9.57
N GLY A 881 31.39 -21.72 -10.26
CA GLY A 881 30.70 -21.24 -11.45
C GLY A 881 29.86 -20.00 -11.16
N GLN A 882 29.17 -19.95 -10.01
CA GLN A 882 28.36 -18.81 -9.60
C GLN A 882 29.22 -17.58 -9.28
N ILE A 883 30.28 -17.72 -8.48
CA ILE A 883 31.19 -16.60 -8.17
C ILE A 883 31.81 -16.01 -9.45
N THR A 884 32.17 -16.87 -10.41
CA THR A 884 32.76 -16.40 -11.67
C THR A 884 31.76 -15.63 -12.52
N VAL A 885 30.47 -15.98 -12.46
CA VAL A 885 29.42 -15.24 -13.18
C VAL A 885 29.16 -13.90 -12.50
N ALA A 886 29.01 -13.88 -11.17
CA ALA A 886 28.80 -12.65 -10.40
C ALA A 886 29.94 -11.64 -10.60
N ALA A 887 31.20 -12.11 -10.55
CA ALA A 887 32.35 -11.23 -10.78
C ALA A 887 32.38 -10.61 -12.19
N ASN A 888 31.92 -11.34 -13.22
CA ASN A 888 31.82 -10.78 -14.58
C ASN A 888 30.63 -9.84 -14.74
N GLU A 889 29.58 -9.97 -13.92
CA GLU A 889 28.42 -9.07 -13.92
C GLU A 889 28.76 -7.76 -13.20
N GLU A 890 29.45 -7.82 -12.05
CA GLU A 890 29.97 -6.63 -11.34
C GLU A 890 30.97 -5.84 -12.22
N GLU A 891 31.87 -6.52 -12.95
CA GLU A 891 32.78 -5.86 -13.91
C GLU A 891 32.07 -5.14 -15.09
N VAL A 892 30.84 -5.54 -15.44
CA VAL A 892 30.06 -4.92 -16.53
C VAL A 892 29.20 -3.77 -16.01
N GLU A 893 28.70 -3.84 -14.78
CA GLU A 893 27.93 -2.76 -14.16
C GLU A 893 28.79 -1.52 -13.84
N ASP A 894 30.06 -1.69 -13.47
CA ASP A 894 30.97 -0.56 -13.22
C ASP A 894 31.35 0.22 -14.50
N ASP A 895 31.33 -0.43 -15.68
CA ASP A 895 31.64 0.20 -16.97
C ASP A 895 30.45 0.97 -17.58
N ASP A 896 29.21 0.70 -17.14
CA ASP A 896 27.96 1.29 -17.68
C ASP A 896 27.33 2.38 -16.77
N MET A 897 28.03 2.85 -15.73
CA MET A 897 27.63 3.98 -14.89
C MET A 897 27.83 5.37 -15.55
N ASP A 898 27.55 5.48 -16.85
CA ASP A 898 27.33 6.76 -17.54
C ASP A 898 26.26 6.62 -18.65
N GLY A 899 25.05 6.17 -18.28
CA GLY A 899 23.95 6.04 -19.24
C GLY A 899 22.57 5.85 -18.62
N PHE A 900 21.73 6.88 -18.70
CA PHE A 900 20.28 6.80 -18.43
C PHE A 900 19.64 5.58 -19.12
N GLN A 901 19.12 4.63 -18.34
CA GLN A 901 18.26 3.56 -18.85
C GLN A 901 16.86 4.11 -19.13
N THR A 902 16.47 4.08 -20.41
CA THR A 902 15.08 4.09 -20.85
C THR A 902 14.79 2.71 -21.42
N ASP A 903 13.77 2.04 -20.88
CA ASP A 903 13.21 0.80 -21.40
C ASP A 903 12.92 0.89 -22.91
N ASP A 904 13.47 -0.05 -23.70
CA ASP A 904 12.81 -0.66 -24.86
C ASP A 904 13.73 -1.73 -25.54
N GLU A 905 13.18 -2.95 -25.65
CA GLU A 905 13.39 -3.98 -26.69
C GLU A 905 14.46 -5.11 -26.59
N ASP A 906 13.90 -6.32 -26.65
CA ASP A 906 14.35 -7.70 -26.91
C ASP A 906 15.52 -7.99 -27.91
N ASP A 907 16.25 -9.06 -27.54
CA ASP A 907 16.83 -10.18 -28.31
C ASP A 907 18.12 -10.09 -29.17
N ALA A 908 19.01 -11.06 -28.85
CA ALA A 908 19.83 -11.91 -29.74
C ALA A 908 21.34 -11.62 -30.01
N ASN A 909 22.14 -12.58 -29.49
CA ASN A 909 23.36 -13.21 -30.03
C ASN A 909 24.75 -12.53 -29.93
N ALA A 910 25.58 -13.10 -29.04
CA ALA A 910 26.96 -13.58 -29.18
C ALA A 910 27.84 -13.10 -30.37
N SER A 911 29.00 -12.50 -30.08
CA SER A 911 30.36 -13.01 -30.45
C SER A 911 31.50 -12.00 -30.10
N ASP A 912 32.58 -12.55 -29.54
CA ASP A 912 34.01 -12.14 -29.56
C ASP A 912 34.58 -10.92 -28.78
N LYS A 913 35.39 -11.25 -27.75
CA LYS A 913 36.81 -10.87 -27.45
C LYS A 913 37.25 -9.42 -27.77
N GLU A 914 37.97 -8.68 -26.92
CA GLU A 914 39.37 -8.93 -26.50
C GLU A 914 39.89 -7.79 -25.57
N MET A 915 40.43 -8.14 -24.39
CA MET A 915 41.56 -7.52 -23.62
C MET A 915 41.65 -6.00 -23.33
N GLY A 916 41.80 -5.67 -22.04
CA GLY A 916 42.53 -4.48 -21.55
C GLY A 916 42.43 -4.30 -20.03
N VAL A 917 43.51 -4.58 -19.30
CA VAL A 917 43.66 -4.44 -17.83
C VAL A 917 43.98 -2.99 -17.48
N ASP A 918 43.40 -2.44 -16.41
CA ASP A 918 44.09 -1.56 -15.45
C ASP A 918 43.37 -1.59 -14.09
N ALA A 919 44.15 -1.47 -13.02
CA ALA A 919 43.77 -1.69 -11.63
C ALA A 919 43.82 -0.37 -10.85
N GLU A 920 42.79 -0.10 -10.03
CA GLU A 920 42.61 0.94 -8.98
C GLU A 920 41.14 0.74 -8.50
N ASP A 921 40.68 0.71 -7.24
CA ASP A 921 41.20 1.13 -5.94
C ASP A 921 40.43 0.45 -4.78
N GLU A 922 41.11 0.29 -3.64
CA GLU A 922 40.72 -0.49 -2.45
C GLU A 922 39.70 0.17 -1.48
N ASP A 923 39.00 1.25 -1.89
CA ASP A 923 38.11 2.01 -0.99
C ASP A 923 36.59 1.69 -1.15
N GLU A 924 36.24 0.77 -2.05
CA GLU A 924 34.84 0.53 -2.46
C GLU A 924 34.12 -0.58 -1.66
N ALA A 925 34.87 -1.58 -1.16
CA ALA A 925 34.31 -2.77 -0.52
C ALA A 925 33.55 -2.47 0.79
N ASP A 926 34.00 -1.47 1.57
CA ASP A 926 33.30 -1.05 2.79
C ASP A 926 32.11 -0.13 2.49
N ASN A 927 32.09 0.55 1.34
CA ASN A 927 31.01 1.44 0.91
C ASN A 927 29.83 0.66 0.31
N ILE A 928 30.13 -0.36 -0.52
CA ILE A 928 29.17 -1.32 -1.07
C ILE A 928 28.45 -2.08 0.06
N ARG A 929 29.16 -2.43 1.13
CA ARG A 929 28.60 -3.14 2.30
C ARG A 929 27.57 -2.32 3.09
N LEU A 930 27.77 -1.01 3.19
CA LEU A 930 26.83 -0.07 3.83
C LEU A 930 25.61 0.18 2.94
N GLN A 931 25.82 0.28 1.61
CA GLN A 931 24.77 0.49 0.62
C GLN A 931 23.89 -0.75 0.37
N LYS A 932 24.46 -1.97 0.40
CA LYS A 932 23.70 -3.22 0.20
C LYS A 932 22.71 -3.50 1.33
N LEU A 933 23.04 -3.17 2.59
CA LEU A 933 22.11 -3.26 3.73
C LEU A 933 21.09 -2.11 3.78
N ALA A 934 21.46 -0.93 3.32
CA ALA A 934 20.52 0.16 3.07
C ALA A 934 19.52 -0.18 1.94
N ALA A 935 19.97 -0.91 0.91
CA ALA A 935 19.11 -1.44 -0.14
C ALA A 935 18.20 -2.56 0.39
N GLN A 936 18.69 -3.43 1.27
CA GLN A 936 17.86 -4.41 2.00
C GLN A 936 16.80 -3.73 2.87
N ALA A 937 17.10 -2.57 3.47
CA ALA A 937 16.13 -1.76 4.20
C ALA A 937 15.09 -1.08 3.26
N LYS A 938 15.50 -0.69 2.05
CA LYS A 938 14.58 -0.13 1.02
C LYS A 938 13.64 -1.18 0.40
N ALA A 939 14.03 -2.46 0.40
CA ALA A 939 13.23 -3.56 -0.15
C ALA A 939 11.97 -3.90 0.69
N PHE A 940 11.78 -3.25 1.85
CA PHE A 940 10.61 -3.41 2.73
C PHE A 940 9.37 -2.60 2.29
N HIS A 941 9.43 -1.84 1.19
CA HIS A 941 8.23 -1.22 0.61
C HIS A 941 7.49 -2.19 -0.32
N PRO A 942 6.21 -2.52 -0.06
CA PRO A 942 5.43 -3.22 -1.06
C PRO A 942 5.24 -2.30 -2.26
N THR A 943 5.83 -2.63 -3.40
CA THR A 943 5.25 -2.21 -4.68
C THR A 943 3.88 -2.87 -4.77
N ASP A 944 2.82 -2.05 -4.70
CA ASP A 944 1.44 -2.43 -5.00
C ASP A 944 1.35 -3.00 -6.42
N ASP A 945 1.69 -4.27 -6.61
CA ASP A 945 1.30 -5.07 -7.76
C ASP A 945 0.89 -6.47 -7.27
N ASP A 946 -0.40 -6.58 -6.98
CA ASP A 946 -1.16 -7.82 -6.85
C ASP A 946 -1.14 -8.59 -8.20
N ASP A 947 -0.01 -9.19 -8.55
CA ASP A 947 0.08 -10.22 -9.58
C ASP A 947 0.74 -11.47 -8.97
N SER A 948 -0.09 -12.25 -8.26
CA SER A 948 0.23 -13.63 -7.89
C SER A 948 0.31 -14.49 -9.15
N ASP A 949 1.47 -14.54 -9.82
CA ASP A 949 1.92 -15.68 -10.66
C ASP A 949 3.30 -15.45 -11.34
N SER A 950 4.22 -14.70 -10.72
CA SER A 950 5.63 -14.65 -11.16
C SER A 950 6.58 -15.19 -10.08
N ASP A 951 6.75 -16.51 -10.06
CA ASP A 951 7.67 -17.26 -9.18
C ASP A 951 9.17 -17.07 -9.56
N ASP A 952 9.52 -16.07 -10.37
CA ASP A 952 10.85 -15.93 -10.98
C ASP A 952 11.62 -14.63 -10.64
N ASP A 953 11.13 -13.75 -9.76
CA ASP A 953 11.95 -12.68 -9.15
C ASP A 953 12.36 -13.06 -7.72
N PHE A 954 13.53 -13.66 -7.58
CA PHE A 954 14.18 -13.85 -6.27
C PHE A 954 15.57 -13.19 -6.31
N SER A 955 15.59 -11.86 -6.23
CA SER A 955 16.80 -11.05 -6.04
C SER A 955 17.06 -10.70 -4.56
N ASP A 956 16.52 -11.46 -3.60
CA ASP A 956 16.84 -11.25 -2.18
C ASP A 956 18.16 -11.95 -1.81
N ASP A 957 19.30 -11.34 -2.14
CA ASP A 957 20.56 -11.63 -1.45
C ASP A 957 20.57 -10.89 -0.09
N GLU A 958 19.79 -11.42 0.85
CA GLU A 958 19.93 -11.13 2.29
C GLU A 958 21.26 -11.73 2.79
N GLU A 959 22.39 -11.06 2.53
CA GLU A 959 23.69 -11.45 3.06
C GLU A 959 23.81 -11.10 4.55
N LEU A 960 23.37 -12.02 5.42
CA LEU A 960 23.65 -11.99 6.86
C LEU A 960 25.15 -12.22 7.07
N LEU A 961 25.86 -11.23 7.63
CA LEU A 961 27.28 -11.32 7.94
C LEU A 961 27.54 -12.40 8.98
N SER A 962 28.31 -13.40 8.57
CA SER A 962 28.53 -14.63 9.33
C SER A 962 30.02 -14.91 9.52
N PRO A 963 30.44 -15.49 10.66
CA PRO A 963 31.81 -16.00 10.82
C PRO A 963 32.21 -17.03 9.76
N ILE A 964 31.26 -17.62 9.04
CA ILE A 964 31.57 -18.53 7.93
C ILE A 964 32.04 -17.77 6.67
N ASP A 965 31.78 -16.47 6.58
CA ASP A 965 32.12 -15.68 5.40
C ASP A 965 33.62 -15.61 5.18
N GLU A 966 34.39 -15.51 6.27
CA GLU A 966 35.85 -15.56 6.28
C GLU A 966 36.43 -16.94 5.92
N VAL A 967 35.60 -17.99 5.87
CA VAL A 967 36.04 -19.36 5.60
C VAL A 967 35.90 -19.67 4.11
N ASP A 968 37.03 -19.75 3.41
CA ASP A 968 37.04 -20.20 2.02
C ASP A 968 36.73 -21.71 1.92
N PRO A 969 35.65 -22.11 1.21
CA PRO A 969 35.20 -23.50 1.17
C PRO A 969 36.15 -24.41 0.39
N PHE A 970 36.90 -23.91 -0.59
CA PHE A 970 37.88 -24.70 -1.36
C PHE A 970 39.11 -25.01 -0.51
N VAL A 971 39.62 -24.00 0.20
CA VAL A 971 40.75 -24.14 1.13
C VAL A 971 40.39 -25.11 2.25
N PHE A 972 39.21 -24.94 2.85
CA PHE A 972 38.71 -25.82 3.92
C PHE A 972 38.56 -27.28 3.46
N PHE A 973 38.04 -27.51 2.26
CA PHE A 973 37.97 -28.85 1.67
C PHE A 973 39.34 -29.50 1.51
N VAL A 974 40.29 -28.81 0.89
CA VAL A 974 41.63 -29.36 0.64
C VAL A 974 42.38 -29.66 1.94
N ASP A 975 42.28 -28.78 2.94
CA ASP A 975 42.90 -29.02 4.24
C ASP A 975 42.29 -30.22 4.96
N THR A 976 40.97 -30.37 4.88
CA THR A 976 40.27 -31.51 5.47
C THR A 976 40.66 -32.82 4.80
N VAL A 977 40.80 -32.83 3.47
CA VAL A 977 41.25 -34.01 2.71
C VAL A 977 42.71 -34.36 3.02
N LYS A 978 43.60 -33.36 3.14
CA LYS A 978 44.98 -33.56 3.58
C LYS A 978 45.04 -34.14 4.99
N ALA A 979 44.20 -33.66 5.91
CA ALA A 979 44.08 -34.19 7.25
C ALA A 979 43.60 -35.65 7.24
N LEU A 980 42.60 -35.98 6.43
CA LEU A 980 42.13 -37.36 6.23
C LEU A 980 43.25 -38.28 5.71
N GLN A 981 44.00 -37.83 4.69
CA GLN A 981 45.13 -38.57 4.14
C GLN A 981 46.22 -38.82 5.18
N ALA A 982 46.49 -37.86 6.06
CA ALA A 982 47.47 -37.98 7.14
C ALA A 982 46.98 -38.91 8.27
N SER A 983 45.70 -38.83 8.64
CA SER A 983 45.13 -39.59 9.76
C SER A 983 44.80 -41.04 9.41
N ASP A 984 44.32 -41.30 8.17
CA ASP A 984 43.89 -42.63 7.72
C ASP A 984 44.24 -42.85 6.22
N PRO A 985 45.50 -43.16 5.91
CA PRO A 985 45.98 -43.30 4.54
C PRO A 985 45.29 -44.42 3.76
N ILE A 986 44.88 -45.50 4.44
CA ILE A 986 44.24 -46.67 3.83
C ILE A 986 42.84 -46.29 3.36
N ARG A 987 42.08 -45.57 4.20
CA ARG A 987 40.74 -45.09 3.85
C ARG A 987 40.76 -44.09 2.70
N PHE A 988 41.74 -43.21 2.66
CA PHE A 988 41.94 -42.29 1.54
C PHE A 988 42.33 -43.01 0.24
N GLN A 989 43.21 -44.02 0.30
CA GLN A 989 43.56 -44.84 -0.87
C GLN A 989 42.35 -45.58 -1.43
N ASN A 990 41.51 -46.17 -0.58
CA ASN A 990 40.29 -46.85 -1.01
C ASN A 990 39.32 -45.88 -1.69
N LEU A 991 39.09 -44.70 -1.11
CA LEU A 991 38.25 -43.66 -1.72
C LEU A 991 38.78 -43.24 -3.10
N THR A 992 40.09 -43.03 -3.24
CA THR A 992 40.70 -42.63 -4.51
C THR A 992 40.57 -43.71 -5.58
N GLN A 993 40.62 -44.99 -5.19
CA GLN A 993 40.49 -46.12 -6.11
C GLN A 993 39.05 -46.37 -6.58
N THR A 994 38.04 -46.03 -5.77
CA THR A 994 36.62 -46.21 -6.13
C THR A 994 36.03 -45.02 -6.89
N LEU A 995 36.66 -43.85 -6.81
CA LEU A 995 36.27 -42.67 -7.60
C LEU A 995 36.50 -42.88 -9.10
N ASP A 996 35.53 -42.47 -9.91
CA ASP A 996 35.66 -42.47 -11.36
C ASP A 996 36.60 -41.35 -11.86
N PHE A 997 36.98 -41.43 -13.14
CA PHE A 997 37.91 -40.49 -13.74
C PHE A 997 37.39 -39.04 -13.73
N HIS A 998 36.06 -38.85 -13.76
CA HIS A 998 35.45 -37.52 -13.73
C HIS A 998 35.67 -36.84 -12.37
N PHE A 999 35.33 -37.51 -11.27
CA PHE A 999 35.53 -36.97 -9.93
C PHE A 999 37.00 -36.84 -9.53
N GLN A 1000 37.89 -37.71 -10.04
CA GLN A 1000 39.34 -37.53 -9.88
C GLN A 1000 39.84 -36.24 -10.57
N ALA A 1001 39.32 -35.93 -11.77
CA ALA A 1001 39.65 -34.68 -12.46
C ALA A 1001 39.10 -33.45 -11.72
N LEU A 1002 37.86 -33.51 -11.22
CA LEU A 1002 37.27 -32.44 -10.42
C LEU A 1002 38.07 -32.19 -9.12
N ALA A 1003 38.46 -33.24 -8.41
CA ALA A 1003 39.26 -33.13 -7.19
C ALA A 1003 40.61 -32.43 -7.46
N ASN A 1004 41.29 -32.75 -8.57
CA ASN A 1004 42.52 -32.08 -8.96
C ASN A 1004 42.29 -30.61 -9.34
N SER A 1005 41.19 -30.30 -10.03
CA SER A 1005 40.83 -28.93 -10.40
C SER A 1005 40.50 -28.06 -9.18
N VAL A 1006 39.73 -28.61 -8.23
CA VAL A 1006 39.42 -27.97 -6.94
C VAL A 1006 40.70 -27.73 -6.13
N ALA A 1007 41.62 -28.69 -6.11
CA ALA A 1007 42.89 -28.55 -5.41
C ALA A 1007 43.76 -27.41 -5.98
N GLN A 1008 43.84 -27.29 -7.30
CA GLN A 1008 44.54 -26.20 -7.97
C GLN A 1008 43.89 -24.84 -7.67
N HIS A 1009 42.56 -24.77 -7.72
CA HIS A 1009 41.82 -23.55 -7.40
C HIS A 1009 42.02 -23.13 -5.94
N ALA A 1010 42.03 -24.08 -4.99
CA ALA A 1010 42.29 -23.79 -3.59
C ALA A 1010 43.71 -23.24 -3.35
N GLU A 1011 44.71 -23.66 -4.13
CA GLU A 1011 46.06 -23.09 -4.07
C GLU A 1011 46.10 -21.64 -4.59
N GLN A 1012 45.33 -21.33 -5.64
CA GLN A 1012 45.15 -19.96 -6.14
C GLN A 1012 44.49 -19.07 -5.07
N ARG A 1013 43.35 -19.49 -4.51
CA ARG A 1013 42.65 -18.79 -3.43
C ARG A 1013 43.53 -18.56 -2.19
N ARG A 1014 44.40 -19.52 -1.82
CA ARG A 1014 45.35 -19.30 -0.72
C ARG A 1014 46.33 -18.17 -1.01
N ALA A 1015 46.86 -18.09 -2.23
CA ALA A 1015 47.78 -17.02 -2.61
C ALA A 1015 47.08 -15.66 -2.61
N GLU A 1016 45.83 -15.59 -3.07
CA GLU A 1016 44.98 -14.39 -3.02
C GLU A 1016 44.72 -13.94 -1.58
N ILE A 1017 44.26 -14.86 -0.71
CA ILE A 1017 44.01 -14.56 0.71
C ILE A 1017 45.29 -14.10 1.43
N GLU A 1018 46.46 -14.67 1.11
CA GLU A 1018 47.74 -14.20 1.65
C GLU A 1018 48.10 -12.79 1.16
N LYS A 1019 47.80 -12.47 -0.10
CA LYS A 1019 47.99 -11.14 -0.69
C LYS A 1019 47.08 -10.11 -0.02
N GLU A 1020 45.79 -10.40 0.10
CA GLU A 1020 44.79 -9.55 0.79
C GLU A 1020 45.19 -9.31 2.26
N LYS A 1021 45.72 -10.32 2.94
CA LYS A 1021 46.23 -10.17 4.32
C LYS A 1021 47.47 -9.29 4.40
N MET A 1022 48.36 -9.35 3.40
CA MET A 1022 49.53 -8.47 3.33
C MET A 1022 49.15 -7.02 3.02
N GLU A 1023 48.14 -6.81 2.16
CA GLU A 1023 47.57 -5.50 1.82
C GLU A 1023 46.83 -4.88 3.01
N LYS A 1024 45.99 -5.64 3.72
CA LYS A 1024 45.37 -5.17 4.99
C LYS A 1024 46.41 -4.86 6.08
N ALA A 1025 47.49 -5.63 6.15
CA ALA A 1025 48.57 -5.40 7.12
C ALA A 1025 49.46 -4.19 6.77
N SER A 1026 49.61 -3.85 5.49
CA SER A 1026 50.32 -2.64 5.06
C SER A 1026 49.46 -1.39 5.24
N ALA A 1027 48.15 -1.46 4.99
CA ALA A 1027 47.19 -0.39 5.23
C ALA A 1027 47.07 -0.02 6.72
N THR A 1028 47.07 -1.01 7.62
CA THR A 1028 47.05 -0.78 9.09
C THR A 1028 48.39 -0.32 9.67
N ALA A 1029 49.50 -0.45 8.91
CA ALA A 1029 50.84 -0.02 9.32
C ALA A 1029 51.24 1.38 8.81
N ALA A 1030 50.40 2.02 7.98
CA ALA A 1030 50.57 3.42 7.61
C ALA A 1030 50.20 4.30 8.83
N PRO A 1031 51.09 5.19 9.30
CA PRO A 1031 50.79 6.04 10.44
C PRO A 1031 49.70 7.06 10.05
N SER A 1032 48.58 7.01 10.78
CA SER A 1032 47.49 7.99 10.83
C SER A 1032 47.94 9.44 10.88
#